data_AF-A0A068V532-F1
#
_entry.id   AF-A0A068V532-F1
#
_cell.length_a   1.000
_cell.length_b   1.000
_cell.length_c   1.000
_cell.angle_alpha   90.00
_cell.angle_beta   90.00
_cell.angle_gamma   90.00
#
_symmetry.space_group_name_H-M   'P 1'
#
loop_
_entity.id
_entity.type
_entity.pdbx_description
1 polymer ?
#
loop_
_entity_poly.entity_id
_entity_poly.type
_entity_poly.pdbx_seq_one_letter_code
_entity_poly.pdbx_strand_id
1 'polypeptide(L)'
;MADTVLSFVSVILDKILPLAADEISWAWGVKKDLKKLADKLKMMQALISDAKCKQSTRESTREAVQLWLKRLQSIARDAEIVLDDFGYEVLRQKVENRKRDKVRNFFSSSNPISFRLEMANKIKNVRASLEEAYREANQIGFHPAQLPMASADHKQDRSTDPFVDESQTVGRGDEVSEIVSMLISSDYEKDLPVISIVGMGGQGKTTLAQMVLKNDSVVKHFDKTIWVCVSDDFKVERLLNEMLQSLERKSADTTNTEALVRKLQENLKGKSYLLVLDDVWNEDREKWDGMRRRLLAIGGGPGSKILATTRSDEVASAMQTSGLHHLDILSDDHSWMLFEKLAFAAGGARKTQDLVDIGRKILKKCGGVPLAIKVIGGLLYSKKDASEWLNLENSEIWNESTNTEGGVMSVLKLSYENLPSLSVKQCFASCSIFPKDANMRKESLIQIWMAQGLINDAKGGGHLQMEDIASDCFNVLLRSSLLQAGYKNSINGIRSCRMHDLVHDLSLRVSNNCFLNTENGMVVRIPPNLQTLYYIGDDGIMLEDILERSKYLSVLKVDCWDVTHLPNAVGNMKHLRHLDMSQTRIAALPDSITKLYNLMTLKVRYLLKIPKKFSNLINLRHLEFSSGFGDGHRCLFPGIGQLANLRTLPHFRVSQDKGCQLEELEHLRNLRGELKIFGLENVSSFESAAKAKLSEKSSIQSLTLEWDGTKEDCDDDNINSVMEGLQPHPDLKSLAINRFEGSRFPPWMVAKDHVTVLLRNLVHLRLEKLARCEQVPSLGDLPCLESLEMVSLHNVKRIGAEFYDGKPVTLFPKLSSFALCGMKSLEEWSDAMVFPNLRDLRISGLPKLAVLPDMENLTSVTELRIWECRSLACLRNLNSLTSLESLSIDDCPALLDASLDMKNPQSLRELTISGCDKLNPSLSNNLVSLEHLELRGWPKITSLPDQIQHLSNLRTLLLCNCPLLAERCTKGSGAEWPKIAHIPQVDIHPS
;
A
#
# COMPACT_ATOMS: atom_id res chain seq x y z
N MET A 1 4.33 28.05 -13.48
CA MET A 1 4.61 29.24 -12.65
C MET A 1 3.37 30.11 -12.42
N ALA A 2 2.72 30.69 -13.44
CA ALA A 2 1.54 31.56 -13.22
C ALA A 2 0.42 30.86 -12.43
N ASP A 3 0.00 29.66 -12.86
CA ASP A 3 -0.99 28.84 -12.12
C ASP A 3 -0.55 28.49 -10.69
N THR A 4 0.75 28.33 -10.47
CA THR A 4 1.35 28.08 -9.15
C THR A 4 1.11 29.28 -8.22
N VAL A 5 1.37 30.50 -8.69
CA VAL A 5 1.15 31.73 -7.90
C VAL A 5 -0.34 32.02 -7.72
N LEU A 6 -1.15 31.75 -8.75
CA LEU A 6 -2.60 31.87 -8.70
C LEU A 6 -3.20 30.91 -7.65
N SER A 7 -2.65 29.69 -7.51
CA SER A 7 -2.99 28.78 -6.41
C SER A 7 -2.59 29.34 -5.05
N PHE A 8 -1.34 29.79 -4.85
CA PHE A 8 -0.93 30.39 -3.57
C PHE A 8 -1.88 31.53 -3.16
N VAL A 9 -2.22 32.44 -4.08
CA VAL A 9 -3.20 33.51 -3.84
C VAL A 9 -4.58 32.96 -3.44
N SER A 10 -5.05 31.88 -4.08
CA SER A 10 -6.31 31.22 -3.70
C SER A 10 -6.27 30.57 -2.32
N VAL A 11 -5.18 29.88 -1.97
CA VAL A 11 -4.97 29.26 -0.63
C VAL A 11 -4.94 30.34 0.45
N ILE A 12 -4.26 31.46 0.19
CA ILE A 12 -4.18 32.61 1.11
C ILE A 12 -5.57 33.25 1.28
N LEU A 13 -6.34 33.41 0.20
CA LEU A 13 -7.72 33.91 0.27
C LEU A 13 -8.62 32.98 1.10
N ASP A 14 -8.52 31.67 0.91
CA ASP A 14 -9.29 30.67 1.66
C ASP A 14 -8.89 30.62 3.15
N LYS A 15 -7.63 30.93 3.48
CA LYS A 15 -7.19 31.15 4.88
C LYS A 15 -7.72 32.46 5.47
N ILE A 16 -7.72 33.56 4.71
CA ILE A 16 -8.14 34.88 5.23
C ILE A 16 -9.65 34.94 5.47
N LEU A 17 -10.49 34.34 4.61
CA LEU A 17 -11.94 34.50 4.68
C LEU A 17 -12.55 34.05 6.04
N PRO A 18 -12.23 32.87 6.61
CA PRO A 18 -12.64 32.49 7.95
C PRO A 18 -12.09 33.42 9.05
N LEU A 19 -10.82 33.85 8.92
CA LEU A 19 -10.16 34.75 9.87
C LEU A 19 -10.75 36.17 9.86
N ALA A 20 -11.40 36.56 8.77
CA ALA A 20 -12.05 37.86 8.58
C ALA A 20 -13.58 37.84 8.84
N ALA A 21 -14.16 36.67 9.12
CA ALA A 21 -15.58 36.50 9.47
C ALA A 21 -15.91 37.04 10.88
N ASP A 22 -17.19 37.10 11.23
CA ASP A 22 -17.67 37.61 12.53
C ASP A 22 -17.64 36.57 13.66
N GLU A 23 -17.46 35.29 13.31
CA GLU A 23 -17.47 34.17 14.27
C GLU A 23 -16.19 34.05 15.12
N ILE A 24 -15.05 34.57 14.65
CA ILE A 24 -13.79 34.54 15.41
C ILE A 24 -13.69 35.77 16.32
N SER A 25 -14.26 35.63 17.51
CA SER A 25 -14.22 36.60 18.63
C SER A 25 -12.85 37.26 18.87
N TRP A 26 -11.74 36.58 18.56
CA TRP A 26 -10.39 37.01 18.94
C TRP A 26 -9.64 37.83 17.90
N ALA A 27 -10.17 37.98 16.67
CA ALA A 27 -9.56 38.79 15.60
C ALA A 27 -9.68 40.33 15.81
N TRP A 28 -10.16 40.76 16.98
CA TRP A 28 -10.33 42.17 17.36
C TRP A 28 -9.01 42.94 17.32
N GLY A 29 -8.91 43.87 16.35
CA GLY A 29 -7.76 44.73 16.09
C GLY A 29 -7.22 44.61 14.67
N VAL A 30 -7.25 43.41 14.07
CA VAL A 30 -6.56 43.13 12.78
C VAL A 30 -7.52 42.81 11.63
N LYS A 31 -8.79 42.47 11.93
CA LYS A 31 -9.85 42.15 10.97
C LYS A 31 -9.99 43.14 9.79
N LYS A 32 -9.80 44.45 10.01
CA LYS A 32 -9.87 45.48 8.95
C LYS A 32 -8.67 45.40 7.99
N ASP A 33 -7.49 45.06 8.49
CA ASP A 33 -6.30 44.87 7.66
C ASP A 33 -6.34 43.53 6.91
N LEU A 34 -6.89 42.46 7.52
CA LEU A 34 -7.16 41.18 6.85
C LEU A 34 -8.14 41.32 5.68
N LYS A 35 -9.29 42.00 5.85
CA LYS A 35 -10.24 42.26 4.74
C LYS A 35 -9.56 43.01 3.58
N LYS A 36 -8.80 44.07 3.89
CA LYS A 36 -8.02 44.81 2.89
C LYS A 36 -7.00 43.96 2.14
N LEU A 37 -6.34 43.01 2.83
CA LEU A 37 -5.40 42.09 2.21
C LEU A 37 -6.12 41.14 1.24
N ALA A 38 -7.27 40.57 1.64
CA ALA A 38 -8.08 39.72 0.77
C ALA A 38 -8.56 40.46 -0.49
N ASP A 39 -9.03 41.71 -0.37
CA ASP A 39 -9.51 42.47 -1.53
C ASP A 39 -8.38 42.78 -2.53
N LYS A 40 -7.16 43.03 -2.05
CA LYS A 40 -5.98 43.22 -2.90
C LYS A 40 -5.47 41.92 -3.53
N LEU A 41 -5.55 40.80 -2.83
CA LEU A 41 -5.23 39.48 -3.39
C LEU A 41 -6.20 39.07 -4.51
N LYS A 42 -7.49 39.39 -4.39
CA LYS A 42 -8.46 39.21 -5.50
C LYS A 42 -8.08 40.04 -6.74
N MET A 43 -7.69 41.31 -6.55
CA MET A 43 -7.20 42.16 -7.65
C MET A 43 -5.96 41.55 -8.33
N MET A 44 -5.04 40.96 -7.56
CA MET A 44 -3.88 40.26 -8.13
C MET A 44 -4.24 38.96 -8.83
N GLN A 45 -5.23 38.21 -8.37
CA GLN A 45 -5.68 36.99 -9.05
C GLN A 45 -6.16 37.29 -10.48
N ALA A 46 -6.82 38.43 -10.69
CA ALA A 46 -7.16 38.94 -12.02
C ALA A 46 -5.92 39.29 -12.86
N LEU A 47 -4.91 39.96 -12.28
CA LEU A 47 -3.65 40.27 -12.96
C LEU A 47 -2.81 39.04 -13.31
N ILE A 48 -2.76 38.00 -12.45
CA ILE A 48 -2.04 36.75 -12.75
C ILE A 48 -2.73 36.00 -13.89
N SER A 49 -4.07 36.06 -13.97
CA SER A 49 -4.84 35.48 -15.07
C SER A 49 -4.50 36.12 -16.42
N ASP A 50 -4.23 37.43 -16.44
CA ASP A 50 -3.73 38.12 -17.62
C ASP A 50 -2.22 37.89 -17.87
N ALA A 51 -1.39 37.89 -16.83
CA ALA A 51 0.04 37.59 -16.96
C ALA A 51 0.28 36.15 -17.45
N LYS A 52 -0.62 35.20 -17.14
CA LYS A 52 -0.63 33.87 -17.76
C LYS A 52 -0.79 33.96 -19.27
N CYS A 53 -1.60 34.90 -19.74
CA CYS A 53 -1.85 35.12 -21.16
C CYS A 53 -0.65 35.78 -21.85
N LYS A 54 -0.12 36.92 -21.39
CA LYS A 54 0.86 37.73 -22.15
C LYS A 54 2.28 37.17 -22.35
N GLN A 55 2.53 35.89 -22.04
CA GLN A 55 3.87 35.29 -22.07
C GLN A 55 4.48 35.01 -23.46
N SER A 56 3.78 35.36 -24.55
CA SER A 56 4.17 35.12 -25.96
C SER A 56 5.09 36.13 -26.60
N THR A 57 5.08 37.39 -26.12
CA THR A 57 5.44 38.53 -26.98
C THR A 57 6.73 39.22 -26.54
N ARG A 58 7.73 39.17 -27.44
CA ARG A 58 9.09 39.72 -27.32
C ARG A 58 9.90 39.19 -26.13
N GLU A 59 11.12 38.74 -26.44
CA GLU A 59 12.01 38.04 -25.52
C GLU A 59 12.36 38.85 -24.26
N SER A 60 12.51 40.18 -24.39
CA SER A 60 12.74 41.09 -23.26
C SER A 60 11.54 41.23 -22.30
N THR A 61 10.30 41.12 -22.78
CA THR A 61 9.10 41.13 -21.92
C THR A 61 8.98 39.81 -21.14
N ARG A 62 9.38 38.71 -21.78
CA ARG A 62 9.29 37.33 -21.27
C ARG A 62 10.03 37.17 -19.94
N GLU A 63 11.25 37.70 -19.83
CA GLU A 63 12.06 37.66 -18.62
C GLU A 63 11.48 38.52 -17.49
N ALA A 64 11.03 39.75 -17.80
CA ALA A 64 10.39 40.65 -16.83
C ALA A 64 9.13 40.02 -16.21
N VAL A 65 8.30 39.34 -17.01
CA VAL A 65 7.12 38.60 -16.52
C VAL A 65 7.52 37.44 -15.60
N GLN A 66 8.57 36.69 -15.93
CA GLN A 66 9.06 35.62 -15.05
C GLN A 66 9.64 36.17 -13.73
N LEU A 67 10.36 37.29 -13.77
CA LEU A 67 10.92 37.94 -12.58
C LEU A 67 9.81 38.45 -11.66
N TRP A 68 8.79 39.09 -12.23
CA TRP A 68 7.61 39.54 -11.50
C TRP A 68 6.84 38.37 -10.87
N LEU A 69 6.61 37.27 -11.61
CA LEU A 69 5.97 36.07 -11.07
C LEU A 69 6.77 35.43 -9.92
N LYS A 70 8.11 35.39 -10.02
CA LYS A 70 8.98 34.93 -8.92
C LYS A 70 8.86 35.82 -7.68
N ARG A 71 8.84 37.15 -7.85
CA ARG A 71 8.63 38.11 -6.74
C ARG A 71 7.25 37.94 -6.11
N LEU A 72 6.20 37.80 -6.92
CA LEU A 72 4.84 37.59 -6.47
C LEU A 72 4.68 36.27 -5.70
N GLN A 73 5.36 35.21 -6.14
CA GLN A 73 5.46 33.95 -5.40
C GLN A 73 6.11 34.15 -4.02
N SER A 74 7.15 34.97 -3.92
CA SER A 74 7.78 35.29 -2.62
C SER A 74 6.80 36.02 -1.68
N ILE A 75 6.13 37.07 -2.17
CA ILE A 75 5.15 37.84 -1.37
C ILE A 75 4.00 36.93 -0.91
N ALA A 76 3.56 36.00 -1.75
CA ALA A 76 2.53 35.03 -1.40
C ALA A 76 3.00 34.06 -0.29
N ARG A 77 4.25 33.57 -0.34
CA ARG A 77 4.84 32.76 0.75
C ARG A 77 4.91 33.54 2.06
N ASP A 78 5.35 34.80 2.02
CA ASP A 78 5.41 35.66 3.21
C ASP A 78 4.03 35.89 3.82
N ALA A 79 3.01 36.10 2.97
CA ALA A 79 1.61 36.19 3.39
C ALA A 79 1.11 34.88 4.04
N GLU A 80 1.43 33.73 3.46
CA GLU A 80 1.06 32.42 4.02
C GLU A 80 1.71 32.18 5.39
N ILE A 81 3.01 32.44 5.53
CA ILE A 81 3.75 32.33 6.79
C ILE A 81 3.05 33.16 7.87
N VAL A 82 2.74 34.44 7.59
CA VAL A 82 2.11 35.37 8.52
C VAL A 82 0.71 34.90 8.95
N LEU A 83 -0.07 34.30 8.04
CA LEU A 83 -1.40 33.76 8.35
C LEU A 83 -1.33 32.46 9.16
N ASP A 84 -0.37 31.58 8.89
CA ASP A 84 -0.18 30.35 9.65
C ASP A 84 0.33 30.64 11.07
N ASP A 85 1.19 31.66 11.25
CA ASP A 85 1.64 32.20 12.54
C ASP A 85 0.44 32.71 13.36
N PHE A 86 -0.50 33.42 12.72
CA PHE A 86 -1.74 33.89 13.34
C PHE A 86 -2.70 32.74 13.71
N GLY A 87 -2.90 31.79 12.78
CA GLY A 87 -3.72 30.61 13.00
C GLY A 87 -3.22 29.76 14.17
N TYR A 88 -1.89 29.58 14.27
CA TYR A 88 -1.25 28.88 15.39
C TYR A 88 -1.58 29.53 16.74
N GLU A 89 -1.42 30.84 16.91
CA GLU A 89 -1.69 31.49 18.21
C GLU A 89 -3.19 31.50 18.55
N VAL A 90 -4.09 31.54 17.55
CA VAL A 90 -5.54 31.34 17.77
C VAL A 90 -5.82 29.94 18.33
N LEU A 91 -5.20 28.90 17.76
CA LEU A 91 -5.34 27.52 18.24
C LEU A 91 -4.72 27.31 19.62
N ARG A 92 -3.53 27.89 19.86
CA ARG A 92 -2.88 27.89 21.17
C ARG A 92 -3.77 28.48 22.25
N GLN A 93 -4.29 29.68 22.03
CA GLN A 93 -5.22 30.33 22.97
C GLN A 93 -6.49 29.49 23.17
N LYS A 94 -6.98 28.78 22.14
CA LYS A 94 -8.13 27.86 22.25
C LYS A 94 -7.84 26.69 23.19
N VAL A 95 -6.62 26.15 23.15
CA VAL A 95 -6.19 25.07 24.05
C VAL A 95 -5.90 25.57 25.47
N GLU A 96 -5.19 26.69 25.62
CA GLU A 96 -4.86 27.28 26.93
C GLU A 96 -6.13 27.74 27.67
N ASN A 97 -7.11 28.33 26.97
CA ASN A 97 -8.37 28.81 27.56
C ASN A 97 -9.34 27.68 28.01
N ARG A 98 -9.16 26.42 27.58
CA ARG A 98 -9.97 25.28 28.06
C ARG A 98 -9.87 25.07 29.58
N LYS A 99 -8.82 25.59 30.25
CA LYS A 99 -8.46 25.25 31.64
C LYS A 99 -8.87 26.27 32.71
N ARG A 100 -9.80 27.18 32.42
CA ARG A 100 -10.37 28.18 33.37
C ARG A 100 -9.40 29.18 34.05
N ASP A 101 -8.08 29.09 33.84
CA ASP A 101 -7.05 30.00 34.39
C ASP A 101 -7.06 31.42 33.74
N LYS A 102 -8.20 32.12 33.79
CA LYS A 102 -8.39 33.46 33.19
C LYS A 102 -7.38 34.51 33.67
N VAL A 103 -6.82 34.34 34.88
CA VAL A 103 -5.93 35.32 35.53
C VAL A 103 -4.48 35.22 35.03
N ARG A 104 -4.02 34.04 34.61
CA ARG A 104 -2.61 33.84 34.17
C ARG A 104 -2.32 34.31 32.74
N ASN A 105 -3.34 34.41 31.90
CA ASN A 105 -3.18 34.85 30.50
C ASN A 105 -2.66 36.29 30.33
N PHE A 106 -2.85 37.15 31.34
CA PHE A 106 -2.34 38.53 31.32
C PHE A 106 -0.85 38.64 31.73
N PHE A 107 -0.29 37.61 32.36
CA PHE A 107 1.07 37.62 32.92
C PHE A 107 1.99 36.53 32.31
N SER A 108 1.57 35.93 31.20
CA SER A 108 2.38 35.02 30.40
C SER A 108 3.43 35.79 29.57
N SER A 109 4.56 35.17 29.24
CA SER A 109 5.65 35.76 28.44
C SER A 109 5.30 36.03 26.96
N SER A 110 4.03 35.94 26.58
CA SER A 110 3.49 36.31 25.27
C SER A 110 2.24 37.17 25.46
N ASN A 111 2.43 38.47 25.74
CA ASN A 111 1.32 39.42 25.93
C ASN A 111 0.39 39.41 24.68
N PRO A 112 -0.91 39.06 24.80
CA PRO A 112 -1.83 38.97 23.67
C PRO A 112 -1.98 40.29 22.88
N ILE A 113 -1.78 41.44 23.53
CA ILE A 113 -1.84 42.77 22.89
C ILE A 113 -0.57 42.99 22.06
N SER A 114 0.61 42.61 22.58
CA SER A 114 1.88 42.71 21.87
C SER A 114 1.87 41.88 20.58
N PHE A 115 1.43 40.62 20.68
CA PHE A 115 1.30 39.74 19.51
C PHE A 115 0.33 40.28 18.46
N ARG A 116 -0.83 40.83 18.86
CA ARG A 116 -1.78 41.47 17.93
C ARG A 116 -1.15 42.64 17.20
N LEU A 117 -0.31 43.43 17.87
CA LEU A 117 0.37 44.60 17.29
C LEU A 117 1.49 44.18 16.32
N GLU A 118 2.28 43.17 16.69
CA GLU A 118 3.28 42.53 15.81
C GLU A 118 2.63 41.97 14.54
N MET A 119 1.54 41.21 14.70
CA MET A 119 0.80 40.61 13.59
C MET A 119 0.17 41.66 12.67
N ALA A 120 -0.39 42.74 13.23
CA ALA A 120 -0.90 43.86 12.45
C ALA A 120 0.21 44.53 11.62
N ASN A 121 1.43 44.62 12.14
CA ASN A 121 2.58 45.15 11.38
C ASN A 121 3.06 44.17 10.30
N LYS A 122 3.16 42.86 10.60
CA LYS A 122 3.45 41.81 9.60
C LYS A 122 2.47 41.86 8.42
N ILE A 123 1.16 41.92 8.67
CA ILE A 123 0.11 42.01 7.64
C ILE A 123 0.19 43.32 6.84
N LYS A 124 0.52 44.45 7.49
CA LYS A 124 0.75 45.73 6.78
C LYS A 124 1.96 45.67 5.85
N ASN A 125 3.05 45.00 6.25
CA ASN A 125 4.26 44.84 5.43
C ASN A 125 3.97 44.00 4.18
N VAL A 126 3.33 42.84 4.35
CA VAL A 126 2.87 41.99 3.23
C VAL A 126 2.00 42.81 2.27
N ARG A 127 1.02 43.58 2.79
CA ARG A 127 0.18 44.45 1.95
C ARG A 127 0.99 45.53 1.22
N ALA A 128 2.00 46.13 1.85
CA ALA A 128 2.83 47.15 1.21
C ALA A 128 3.64 46.58 0.04
N SER A 129 4.24 45.39 0.20
CA SER A 129 4.92 44.66 -0.87
C SER A 129 3.96 44.25 -1.99
N LEU A 130 2.72 43.90 -1.65
CA LEU A 130 1.64 43.62 -2.59
C LEU A 130 1.30 44.86 -3.45
N GLU A 131 1.15 46.03 -2.83
CA GLU A 131 0.90 47.29 -3.56
C GLU A 131 2.08 47.70 -4.46
N GLU A 132 3.31 47.36 -4.08
CA GLU A 132 4.51 47.59 -4.89
C GLU A 132 4.52 46.71 -6.15
N ALA A 133 4.34 45.39 -5.98
CA ALA A 133 4.22 44.46 -7.10
C ALA A 133 3.01 44.77 -8.01
N TYR A 134 1.93 45.36 -7.47
CA TYR A 134 0.81 45.88 -8.26
C TYR A 134 1.19 47.13 -9.10
N ARG A 135 2.00 48.05 -8.56
CA ARG A 135 2.51 49.20 -9.33
C ARG A 135 3.47 48.76 -10.44
N GLU A 136 4.33 47.79 -10.16
CA GLU A 136 5.23 47.18 -11.16
C GLU A 136 4.46 46.50 -12.28
N ALA A 137 3.39 45.77 -11.95
CA ALA A 137 2.49 45.17 -12.94
C ALA A 137 1.93 46.21 -13.93
N ASN A 138 1.52 47.39 -13.43
CA ASN A 138 1.04 48.47 -14.30
C ASN A 138 2.14 49.10 -15.16
N GLN A 139 3.40 49.13 -14.68
CA GLN A 139 4.55 49.61 -15.46
C GLN A 139 4.98 48.61 -16.55
N ILE A 140 4.71 47.31 -16.35
CA ILE A 140 5.00 46.23 -17.33
C ILE A 140 3.90 46.12 -18.42
N GLY A 141 2.72 46.73 -18.23
CA GLY A 141 1.69 46.87 -19.28
C GLY A 141 0.65 45.75 -19.38
N PHE A 142 0.31 45.10 -18.27
CA PHE A 142 -0.74 44.07 -18.21
C PHE A 142 -2.15 44.64 -18.50
N HIS A 143 -2.90 43.93 -19.36
CA HIS A 143 -4.29 44.09 -19.84
C HIS A 143 -4.65 42.78 -20.62
N PRO A 144 -5.86 42.18 -20.50
CA PRO A 144 -6.17 40.79 -20.92
C PRO A 144 -5.68 40.26 -22.32
N ALA A 145 -4.98 39.09 -22.37
CA ALA A 145 -4.65 38.18 -23.53
C ALA A 145 -3.21 38.28 -24.18
N GLN A 146 -2.52 37.26 -24.78
CA GLN A 146 -2.61 35.77 -24.95
C GLN A 146 -1.22 35.10 -25.33
N LEU A 147 -1.07 33.75 -25.17
CA LEU A 147 0.18 32.90 -25.05
C LEU A 147 0.89 32.48 -26.38
N PRO A 148 2.07 31.75 -26.46
CA PRO A 148 2.98 31.06 -25.48
C PRO A 148 4.57 31.20 -25.61
N MET A 149 5.37 30.50 -24.75
CA MET A 149 6.87 30.45 -24.62
C MET A 149 7.53 29.06 -24.91
N ALA A 150 8.89 28.94 -24.91
CA ALA A 150 9.63 27.63 -24.92
C ALA A 150 10.98 27.54 -24.12
N SER A 151 11.30 26.33 -23.59
CA SER A 151 12.58 25.76 -22.99
C SER A 151 13.25 26.42 -21.73
N ALA A 152 14.08 25.76 -20.88
CA ALA A 152 14.82 24.47 -20.94
C ALA A 152 14.85 23.64 -19.58
N ASP A 153 15.97 22.96 -19.19
CA ASP A 153 15.95 21.61 -18.53
C ASP A 153 17.14 21.21 -17.56
N HIS A 154 17.05 20.08 -16.79
CA HIS A 154 18.12 19.35 -16.01
C HIS A 154 17.70 17.92 -15.48
N LYS A 155 18.64 17.03 -15.04
CA LYS A 155 18.55 15.52 -14.91
C LYS A 155 18.97 14.87 -13.52
N GLN A 156 18.96 13.49 -13.44
CA GLN A 156 19.22 12.46 -12.34
C GLN A 156 17.98 12.00 -11.53
N ASP A 157 17.77 10.77 -11.01
CA ASP A 157 18.42 9.41 -10.99
C ASP A 157 17.35 8.32 -10.62
N ARG A 158 17.40 6.99 -10.93
CA ARG A 158 16.23 6.04 -10.79
C ARG A 158 16.45 4.56 -10.35
N SER A 159 15.35 3.80 -10.04
CA SER A 159 15.38 2.41 -9.49
C SER A 159 14.08 1.56 -9.60
N THR A 160 13.91 0.67 -10.60
CA THR A 160 12.70 -0.14 -10.88
C THR A 160 12.60 -1.52 -10.15
N ASP A 161 11.44 -2.22 -10.28
CA ASP A 161 11.03 -3.44 -9.52
C ASP A 161 10.33 -4.49 -10.42
N PRO A 162 10.50 -5.81 -10.19
CA PRO A 162 10.13 -6.91 -11.13
C PRO A 162 8.64 -7.24 -11.39
N PHE A 163 7.63 -6.56 -10.83
CA PHE A 163 6.22 -7.01 -10.98
C PHE A 163 5.38 -6.31 -12.08
N VAL A 164 4.67 -7.09 -12.90
CA VAL A 164 3.72 -6.63 -13.96
C VAL A 164 2.34 -7.30 -13.84
N ASP A 165 1.29 -6.49 -14.04
CA ASP A 165 -0.10 -6.91 -14.26
C ASP A 165 -0.32 -7.24 -15.76
N GLU A 166 -0.41 -8.54 -16.08
CA GLU A 166 -0.54 -9.08 -17.45
C GLU A 166 -1.83 -8.67 -18.16
N SER A 167 -2.86 -8.22 -17.44
CA SER A 167 -4.12 -7.77 -18.05
C SER A 167 -3.92 -6.56 -19.00
N GLN A 168 -2.83 -5.80 -18.80
CA GLN A 168 -2.51 -4.57 -19.53
C GLN A 168 -1.45 -4.70 -20.63
N THR A 169 -0.88 -5.89 -20.87
CA THR A 169 0.09 -6.11 -21.97
C THR A 169 -0.62 -6.44 -23.28
N VAL A 170 -0.04 -6.02 -24.41
CA VAL A 170 -0.57 -6.23 -25.77
C VAL A 170 0.62 -6.41 -26.72
N GLY A 171 0.59 -7.46 -27.55
CA GLY A 171 1.39 -7.52 -28.78
C GLY A 171 2.91 -7.65 -28.61
N ARG A 172 3.38 -8.37 -27.58
CA ARG A 172 4.82 -8.61 -27.30
C ARG A 172 5.22 -10.10 -27.27
N GLY A 173 4.44 -10.96 -27.91
CA GLY A 173 4.60 -12.43 -27.81
C GLY A 173 5.81 -12.96 -28.59
N ASP A 174 6.09 -12.34 -29.74
CA ASP A 174 7.17 -12.76 -30.63
C ASP A 174 8.53 -12.33 -30.06
N GLU A 175 8.64 -11.11 -29.54
CA GLU A 175 9.86 -10.59 -28.88
C GLU A 175 10.19 -11.36 -27.59
N VAL A 176 9.17 -11.77 -26.81
CA VAL A 176 9.39 -12.68 -25.67
C VAL A 176 9.98 -14.00 -26.16
N SER A 177 9.43 -14.59 -27.22
CA SER A 177 9.89 -15.87 -27.76
C SER A 177 11.33 -15.79 -28.28
N GLU A 178 11.69 -14.69 -28.93
CA GLU A 178 13.03 -14.39 -29.40
C GLU A 178 14.04 -14.31 -28.24
N ILE A 179 13.78 -13.49 -27.22
CA ILE A 179 14.67 -13.32 -26.06
C ILE A 179 14.77 -14.61 -25.23
N VAL A 180 13.66 -15.36 -25.08
CA VAL A 180 13.66 -16.68 -24.43
C VAL A 180 14.56 -17.66 -25.19
N SER A 181 14.57 -17.64 -26.53
CA SER A 181 15.48 -18.48 -27.32
C SER A 181 16.96 -18.12 -27.09
N MET A 182 17.30 -16.82 -27.01
CA MET A 182 18.66 -16.37 -26.66
C MET A 182 19.05 -16.77 -25.22
N LEU A 183 18.10 -16.75 -24.29
CA LEU A 183 18.34 -17.14 -22.90
C LEU A 183 18.54 -18.65 -22.73
N ILE A 184 17.94 -19.49 -23.56
CA ILE A 184 18.03 -20.96 -23.44
C ILE A 184 19.14 -21.57 -24.32
N SER A 185 19.60 -20.87 -25.37
CA SER A 185 20.66 -21.37 -26.28
C SER A 185 22.00 -21.64 -25.58
N SER A 186 22.72 -22.65 -26.06
CA SER A 186 24.06 -23.06 -25.57
C SER A 186 25.22 -22.34 -26.24
N ASP A 187 24.95 -21.50 -27.25
CA ASP A 187 25.90 -21.23 -28.34
C ASP A 187 26.83 -20.03 -28.09
N TYR A 188 27.21 -19.81 -26.83
CA TYR A 188 28.06 -18.68 -26.41
C TYR A 188 29.42 -19.16 -25.89
N GLU A 189 30.50 -18.72 -26.54
CA GLU A 189 31.90 -19.02 -26.15
C GLU A 189 32.36 -18.33 -24.85
N LYS A 190 31.54 -17.44 -24.26
CA LYS A 190 31.90 -16.64 -23.07
C LYS A 190 31.35 -17.29 -21.79
N ASP A 191 32.19 -17.38 -20.75
CA ASP A 191 31.85 -17.95 -19.42
C ASP A 191 30.59 -17.36 -18.74
N LEU A 192 30.21 -16.12 -19.10
CA LEU A 192 29.00 -15.46 -18.63
C LEU A 192 28.48 -14.50 -19.73
N PRO A 193 27.54 -14.95 -20.59
CA PRO A 193 27.02 -14.14 -21.68
C PRO A 193 26.02 -13.09 -21.16
N VAL A 194 26.03 -11.93 -21.82
CA VAL A 194 25.14 -10.80 -21.53
C VAL A 194 24.20 -10.61 -22.71
N ILE A 195 22.90 -10.69 -22.48
CA ILE A 195 21.86 -10.39 -23.47
C ILE A 195 21.30 -9.01 -23.12
N SER A 196 21.12 -8.12 -24.10
CA SER A 196 20.61 -6.76 -23.84
C SER A 196 19.40 -6.38 -24.66
N ILE A 197 18.41 -5.80 -23.99
CA ILE A 197 17.22 -5.18 -24.57
C ILE A 197 17.47 -3.66 -24.63
N VAL A 198 17.58 -3.10 -25.83
CA VAL A 198 17.84 -1.66 -26.04
C VAL A 198 16.59 -0.96 -26.57
N GLY A 199 16.31 0.26 -26.11
CA GLY A 199 15.15 1.04 -26.56
C GLY A 199 14.90 2.29 -25.72
N MET A 200 14.12 3.23 -26.26
CA MET A 200 13.84 4.55 -25.66
C MET A 200 13.11 4.46 -24.30
N GLY A 201 13.04 5.59 -23.58
CA GLY A 201 12.23 5.71 -22.37
C GLY A 201 10.74 5.43 -22.64
N GLY A 202 10.08 4.63 -21.80
CA GLY A 202 8.64 4.34 -21.89
C GLY A 202 8.21 3.33 -22.98
N GLN A 203 9.14 2.70 -23.70
CA GLN A 203 8.86 1.67 -24.72
C GLN A 203 8.45 0.30 -24.16
N GLY A 204 8.64 0.06 -22.86
CA GLY A 204 8.27 -1.19 -22.19
C GLY A 204 9.39 -2.24 -22.04
N LYS A 205 10.68 -1.83 -22.08
CA LYS A 205 11.82 -2.75 -21.88
C LYS A 205 11.73 -3.57 -20.59
N THR A 206 11.53 -2.89 -19.46
CA THR A 206 11.32 -3.49 -18.14
C THR A 206 10.15 -4.49 -18.20
N THR A 207 9.03 -4.10 -18.82
CA THR A 207 7.85 -4.97 -19.03
C THR A 207 8.19 -6.22 -19.86
N LEU A 208 8.99 -6.10 -20.91
CA LEU A 208 9.44 -7.23 -21.72
C LEU A 208 10.35 -8.16 -20.93
N ALA A 209 11.33 -7.64 -20.19
CA ALA A 209 12.18 -8.43 -19.30
C ALA A 209 11.37 -9.17 -18.23
N GLN A 210 10.35 -8.52 -17.65
CA GLN A 210 9.44 -9.11 -16.68
C GLN A 210 8.55 -10.21 -17.29
N MET A 211 8.09 -10.05 -18.54
CA MET A 211 7.35 -11.09 -19.28
C MET A 211 8.26 -12.30 -19.61
N VAL A 212 9.50 -12.06 -20.01
CA VAL A 212 10.51 -13.10 -20.24
C VAL A 212 10.80 -13.90 -18.96
N LEU A 213 10.94 -13.23 -17.81
CA LEU A 213 11.16 -13.90 -16.52
C LEU A 213 9.99 -14.78 -16.06
N LYS A 214 8.76 -14.46 -16.47
CA LYS A 214 7.57 -15.27 -16.18
C LYS A 214 7.39 -16.44 -17.16
N ASN A 215 8.18 -16.53 -18.23
CA ASN A 215 8.05 -17.62 -19.19
C ASN A 215 8.47 -18.95 -18.54
N ASP A 216 7.57 -19.93 -18.55
CA ASP A 216 7.77 -21.30 -18.07
C ASP A 216 9.13 -21.90 -18.46
N SER A 217 9.59 -21.63 -19.68
CA SER A 217 10.84 -22.17 -20.23
C SER A 217 12.07 -21.58 -19.54
N VAL A 218 12.02 -20.30 -19.16
CA VAL A 218 13.07 -19.60 -18.40
C VAL A 218 13.04 -20.03 -16.94
N VAL A 219 11.85 -20.09 -16.33
CA VAL A 219 11.66 -20.53 -14.93
C VAL A 219 12.17 -21.96 -14.71
N LYS A 220 12.06 -22.84 -15.72
CA LYS A 220 12.57 -24.23 -15.66
C LYS A 220 14.06 -24.36 -15.99
N HIS A 221 14.72 -23.34 -16.53
CA HIS A 221 16.13 -23.39 -16.97
C HIS A 221 17.12 -22.85 -15.94
N PHE A 222 16.69 -21.90 -15.09
CA PHE A 222 17.54 -21.26 -14.08
C PHE A 222 17.11 -21.59 -12.65
N ASP A 223 18.02 -22.14 -11.82
CA ASP A 223 17.75 -22.45 -10.42
C ASP A 223 17.44 -21.20 -9.56
N LYS A 224 17.98 -20.05 -9.98
CA LYS A 224 17.86 -18.75 -9.30
C LYS A 224 17.70 -17.60 -10.29
N THR A 225 16.70 -16.76 -10.05
CA THR A 225 16.53 -15.47 -10.74
C THR A 225 16.81 -14.35 -9.76
N ILE A 226 17.63 -13.39 -10.16
CA ILE A 226 18.05 -12.24 -9.35
C ILE A 226 17.69 -10.98 -10.14
N TRP A 227 16.99 -10.03 -9.53
CA TRP A 227 16.67 -8.73 -10.15
C TRP A 227 17.37 -7.60 -9.40
N VAL A 228 18.06 -6.74 -10.15
CA VAL A 228 18.80 -5.58 -9.64
C VAL A 228 18.53 -4.40 -10.58
N CYS A 229 18.29 -3.20 -10.03
CA CYS A 229 18.20 -1.99 -10.86
C CYS A 229 19.52 -1.21 -10.80
N VAL A 230 20.07 -0.90 -11.96
CA VAL A 230 21.31 -0.13 -12.07
C VAL A 230 20.97 1.35 -12.11
N SER A 231 21.56 2.14 -11.22
CA SER A 231 21.41 3.61 -11.19
C SER A 231 22.65 4.28 -11.79
N ASP A 232 22.63 5.61 -11.98
CA ASP A 232 23.77 6.34 -12.56
C ASP A 232 25.05 6.17 -11.69
N ASP A 233 24.89 6.03 -10.37
CA ASP A 233 25.96 5.70 -9.43
C ASP A 233 26.29 4.19 -9.43
N PHE A 234 27.13 3.79 -10.39
CA PHE A 234 27.61 2.41 -10.59
C PHE A 234 28.57 1.93 -9.47
N LYS A 235 28.05 1.81 -8.25
CA LYS A 235 28.73 1.22 -7.10
C LYS A 235 28.51 -0.28 -7.05
N VAL A 236 29.57 -1.03 -7.38
CA VAL A 236 29.56 -2.51 -7.38
C VAL A 236 29.13 -3.08 -6.02
N GLU A 237 29.46 -2.43 -4.91
CA GLU A 237 29.04 -2.84 -3.55
C GLU A 237 27.53 -2.76 -3.33
N ARG A 238 26.86 -1.73 -3.88
CA ARG A 238 25.41 -1.57 -3.82
C ARG A 238 24.72 -2.71 -4.58
N LEU A 239 25.15 -2.94 -5.82
CA LEU A 239 24.60 -3.98 -6.69
C LEU A 239 24.75 -5.38 -6.08
N LEU A 240 25.91 -5.69 -5.49
CA LEU A 240 26.15 -6.97 -4.81
C LEU A 240 25.28 -7.14 -3.54
N ASN A 241 25.01 -6.06 -2.80
CA ASN A 241 24.06 -6.08 -1.69
C ASN A 241 22.62 -6.30 -2.16
N GLU A 242 22.19 -5.68 -3.26
CA GLU A 242 20.87 -5.92 -3.86
C GLU A 242 20.70 -7.36 -4.36
N MET A 243 21.73 -7.94 -4.97
CA MET A 243 21.75 -9.37 -5.32
C MET A 243 21.53 -10.27 -4.09
N LEU A 244 22.20 -9.97 -2.96
CA LEU A 244 22.01 -10.72 -1.71
C LEU A 244 20.62 -10.53 -1.12
N GLN A 245 20.08 -9.32 -1.11
CA GLN A 245 18.72 -9.04 -0.61
C GLN A 245 17.65 -9.79 -1.43
N SER A 246 17.85 -9.86 -2.76
CA SER A 246 17.00 -10.63 -3.68
C SER A 246 16.97 -12.13 -3.34
N LEU A 247 18.11 -12.69 -2.92
CA LEU A 247 18.27 -14.11 -2.57
C LEU A 247 17.83 -14.45 -1.13
N GLU A 248 18.19 -13.64 -0.13
CA GLU A 248 18.04 -13.98 1.30
C GLU A 248 16.82 -13.33 1.99
N ARG A 249 16.12 -12.38 1.34
CA ARG A 249 15.00 -11.59 1.91
C ARG A 249 15.33 -10.88 3.25
N LYS A 250 16.61 -10.64 3.54
CA LYS A 250 17.11 -9.88 4.70
C LYS A 250 18.19 -8.90 4.24
N SER A 251 18.29 -7.74 4.88
CA SER A 251 19.42 -6.83 4.67
C SER A 251 20.67 -7.37 5.35
N ALA A 252 21.78 -7.42 4.61
CA ALA A 252 23.09 -7.63 5.18
C ALA A 252 23.75 -6.27 5.41
N ASP A 253 23.83 -5.82 6.66
CA ASP A 253 24.48 -4.56 7.05
C ASP A 253 26.02 -4.76 7.00
N THR A 254 26.58 -4.97 5.81
CA THR A 254 28.01 -5.26 5.62
C THR A 254 28.55 -4.52 4.40
N THR A 255 29.50 -3.61 4.63
CA THR A 255 30.15 -2.80 3.58
C THR A 255 31.38 -3.48 2.95
N ASN A 256 31.91 -4.55 3.54
CA ASN A 256 33.07 -5.25 2.99
C ASN A 256 32.70 -6.11 1.77
N THR A 257 33.17 -5.73 0.57
CA THR A 257 32.82 -6.45 -0.65
C THR A 257 33.28 -7.91 -0.70
N GLU A 258 34.38 -8.29 -0.05
CA GLU A 258 34.85 -9.68 -0.02
C GLU A 258 33.88 -10.58 0.77
N ALA A 259 33.27 -10.03 1.83
CA ALA A 259 32.24 -10.71 2.58
C ALA A 259 30.95 -10.90 1.76
N LEU A 260 30.57 -9.90 0.95
CA LEU A 260 29.42 -10.01 0.04
C LEU A 260 29.66 -11.05 -1.06
N VAL A 261 30.83 -11.02 -1.71
CA VAL A 261 31.22 -12.01 -2.73
C VAL A 261 31.19 -13.42 -2.16
N ARG A 262 31.73 -13.65 -0.95
CA ARG A 262 31.71 -14.98 -0.31
C ARG A 262 30.29 -15.48 0.02
N LYS A 263 29.40 -14.61 0.51
CA LYS A 263 27.99 -14.99 0.72
C LYS A 263 27.27 -15.30 -0.59
N LEU A 264 27.55 -14.57 -1.66
CA LEU A 264 27.01 -14.86 -2.98
C LEU A 264 27.54 -16.18 -3.55
N GLN A 265 28.84 -16.46 -3.38
CA GLN A 265 29.44 -17.77 -3.68
C GLN A 265 28.71 -18.90 -2.94
N GLU A 266 28.51 -18.77 -1.63
CA GLU A 266 27.82 -19.79 -0.81
C GLU A 266 26.37 -20.03 -1.29
N ASN A 267 25.64 -18.97 -1.66
CA ASN A 267 24.26 -19.09 -2.15
C ASN A 267 24.14 -19.67 -3.57
N LEU A 268 25.07 -19.34 -4.48
CA LEU A 268 25.02 -19.66 -5.91
C LEU A 268 25.89 -20.86 -6.34
N LYS A 269 26.69 -21.42 -5.43
CA LYS A 269 27.57 -22.57 -5.70
C LYS A 269 26.81 -23.74 -6.35
N GLY A 270 27.18 -24.06 -7.58
CA GLY A 270 26.62 -25.17 -8.35
C GLY A 270 25.21 -24.98 -8.92
N LYS A 271 24.64 -23.77 -8.82
CA LYS A 271 23.28 -23.43 -9.30
C LYS A 271 23.34 -22.53 -10.53
N SER A 272 22.57 -22.83 -11.57
CA SER A 272 22.42 -21.90 -12.71
C SER A 272 21.65 -20.66 -12.26
N TYR A 273 22.08 -19.47 -12.67
CA TYR A 273 21.37 -18.23 -12.32
C TYR A 273 21.18 -17.29 -13.50
N LEU A 274 20.06 -16.57 -13.47
CA LEU A 274 19.76 -15.45 -14.35
C LEU A 274 19.80 -14.16 -13.53
N LEU A 275 20.78 -13.30 -13.82
CA LEU A 275 20.89 -11.97 -13.25
C LEU A 275 20.27 -10.94 -14.20
N VAL A 276 19.19 -10.28 -13.78
CA VAL A 276 18.58 -9.18 -14.52
C VAL A 276 19.08 -7.84 -13.99
N LEU A 277 19.60 -7.02 -14.88
CA LEU A 277 20.11 -5.66 -14.65
C LEU A 277 19.22 -4.67 -15.40
N ASP A 278 18.21 -4.14 -14.73
CA ASP A 278 17.26 -3.22 -15.37
C ASP A 278 17.84 -1.79 -15.45
N ASP A 279 17.59 -1.15 -16.59
CA ASP A 279 17.94 0.23 -16.96
C ASP A 279 19.40 0.62 -16.69
N VAL A 280 20.35 -0.09 -17.32
CA VAL A 280 21.79 0.20 -17.25
C VAL A 280 22.13 1.48 -18.04
N TRP A 281 22.87 2.40 -17.42
CA TRP A 281 23.27 3.69 -18.02
C TRP A 281 24.78 3.90 -18.18
N ASN A 282 25.61 3.10 -17.52
CA ASN A 282 27.04 3.37 -17.40
C ASN A 282 27.83 2.92 -18.64
N GLU A 283 28.34 3.88 -19.41
CA GLU A 283 29.20 3.67 -20.59
C GLU A 283 30.68 3.32 -20.23
N ASP A 284 31.07 3.43 -18.95
CA ASP A 284 32.43 3.16 -18.47
C ASP A 284 32.76 1.65 -18.51
N ARG A 285 33.51 1.28 -19.55
CA ARG A 285 33.98 -0.08 -19.79
C ARG A 285 34.87 -0.64 -18.68
N GLU A 286 35.74 0.15 -18.05
CA GLU A 286 36.63 -0.35 -17.00
C GLU A 286 35.84 -0.76 -15.75
N LYS A 287 34.80 0.00 -15.40
CA LYS A 287 33.87 -0.36 -14.33
C LYS A 287 33.12 -1.66 -14.63
N TRP A 288 32.67 -1.86 -15.87
CA TRP A 288 32.05 -3.12 -16.27
C TRP A 288 33.05 -4.29 -16.23
N ASP A 289 34.26 -4.14 -16.77
CA ASP A 289 35.29 -5.18 -16.69
C ASP A 289 35.70 -5.46 -15.22
N GLY A 290 35.55 -4.49 -14.32
CA GLY A 290 35.59 -4.67 -12.87
C GLY A 290 34.44 -5.53 -12.31
N MET A 291 33.19 -5.20 -12.62
CA MET A 291 32.01 -5.95 -12.15
C MET A 291 31.96 -7.37 -12.74
N ARG A 292 32.24 -7.54 -14.04
CA ARG A 292 32.30 -8.84 -14.72
C ARG A 292 33.30 -9.78 -14.05
N ARG A 293 34.51 -9.29 -13.70
CA ARG A 293 35.50 -10.08 -12.93
C ARG A 293 34.98 -10.52 -11.56
N ARG A 294 34.20 -9.69 -10.86
CA ARG A 294 33.61 -10.08 -9.56
C ARG A 294 32.46 -11.07 -9.72
N LEU A 295 31.62 -10.95 -10.75
CA LEU A 295 30.57 -11.94 -11.06
C LEU A 295 31.18 -13.30 -11.44
N LEU A 296 32.25 -13.31 -12.24
CA LEU A 296 33.00 -14.55 -12.54
C LEU A 296 33.65 -15.14 -11.29
N ALA A 297 34.17 -14.31 -10.37
CA ALA A 297 34.71 -14.77 -9.09
C ALA A 297 33.64 -15.32 -8.13
N ILE A 298 32.38 -14.86 -8.24
CA ILE A 298 31.24 -15.44 -7.51
C ILE A 298 30.93 -16.85 -8.05
N GLY A 299 31.11 -17.06 -9.35
CA GLY A 299 30.84 -18.33 -10.02
C GLY A 299 29.35 -18.68 -10.06
N GLY A 300 29.06 -19.92 -10.44
CA GLY A 300 27.69 -20.44 -10.59
C GLY A 300 27.71 -21.82 -11.24
N GLY A 301 26.52 -22.36 -11.51
CA GLY A 301 26.36 -23.53 -12.38
C GLY A 301 26.57 -23.17 -13.85
N PRO A 302 27.00 -24.12 -14.70
CA PRO A 302 27.03 -23.94 -16.15
C PRO A 302 25.67 -23.47 -16.69
N GLY A 303 25.70 -22.59 -17.70
CA GLY A 303 24.47 -22.02 -18.29
C GLY A 303 23.93 -20.76 -17.62
N SER A 304 24.57 -20.25 -16.56
CA SER A 304 24.20 -18.95 -15.95
C SER A 304 24.34 -17.79 -16.96
N LYS A 305 23.43 -16.80 -16.91
CA LYS A 305 23.38 -15.67 -17.88
C LYS A 305 23.03 -14.33 -17.22
N ILE A 306 23.33 -13.24 -17.92
CA ILE A 306 22.90 -11.89 -17.56
C ILE A 306 21.92 -11.37 -18.63
N LEU A 307 20.78 -10.85 -18.20
CA LEU A 307 19.87 -10.06 -19.02
C LEU A 307 19.95 -8.60 -18.57
N ALA A 308 20.20 -7.67 -19.48
CA ALA A 308 20.23 -6.24 -19.17
C ALA A 308 19.22 -5.47 -20.01
N THR A 309 18.66 -4.40 -19.47
CA THR A 309 17.89 -3.43 -20.27
C THR A 309 18.64 -2.09 -20.28
N THR A 310 18.61 -1.35 -21.39
CA THR A 310 19.29 -0.04 -21.48
C THR A 310 18.62 0.86 -22.54
N ARG A 311 18.97 2.14 -22.52
CA ARG A 311 18.49 3.16 -23.49
C ARG A 311 19.54 3.54 -24.53
N SER A 312 20.75 2.99 -24.42
CA SER A 312 21.92 3.35 -25.24
C SER A 312 22.61 2.10 -25.80
N ASP A 313 22.96 2.16 -27.07
CA ASP A 313 23.75 1.13 -27.77
C ASP A 313 25.23 1.18 -27.38
N GLU A 314 25.72 2.36 -26.96
CA GLU A 314 27.04 2.57 -26.39
C GLU A 314 27.19 1.82 -25.06
N VAL A 315 26.17 1.88 -24.18
CA VAL A 315 26.13 1.12 -22.93
C VAL A 315 26.09 -0.39 -23.21
N ALA A 316 25.24 -0.85 -24.13
CA ALA A 316 25.21 -2.26 -24.54
C ALA A 316 26.57 -2.74 -25.07
N SER A 317 27.24 -1.90 -25.88
CA SER A 317 28.60 -2.16 -26.39
C SER A 317 29.63 -2.23 -25.26
N ALA A 318 29.55 -1.35 -24.26
CA ALA A 318 30.44 -1.33 -23.10
C ALA A 318 30.30 -2.62 -22.24
N MET A 319 29.11 -3.21 -22.14
CA MET A 319 28.91 -4.49 -21.43
C MET A 319 29.51 -5.70 -22.17
N GLN A 320 29.94 -5.53 -23.43
CA GLN A 320 30.40 -6.59 -24.32
C GLN A 320 29.35 -7.69 -24.52
N THR A 321 28.14 -7.28 -24.92
CA THR A 321 26.98 -8.14 -25.16
C THR A 321 27.26 -9.31 -26.09
N SER A 322 26.44 -10.35 -25.93
CA SER A 322 26.50 -11.63 -26.65
C SER A 322 25.21 -11.87 -27.43
N GLY A 323 24.09 -11.32 -26.97
CA GLY A 323 22.87 -11.10 -27.75
C GLY A 323 22.40 -9.65 -27.57
N LEU A 324 21.85 -9.07 -28.63
CA LEU A 324 21.32 -7.70 -28.65
C LEU A 324 19.95 -7.71 -29.33
N HIS A 325 18.93 -7.21 -28.65
CA HIS A 325 17.57 -7.09 -29.17
C HIS A 325 17.13 -5.63 -29.05
N HIS A 326 16.85 -4.99 -30.18
CA HIS A 326 16.30 -3.63 -30.21
C HIS A 326 14.79 -3.71 -30.08
N LEU A 327 14.22 -3.06 -29.07
CA LEU A 327 12.80 -3.07 -28.81
C LEU A 327 12.07 -2.08 -29.73
N ASP A 328 11.32 -2.61 -30.69
CA ASP A 328 10.47 -1.82 -31.56
C ASP A 328 9.32 -1.14 -30.83
N ILE A 329 8.81 -0.03 -31.39
CA ILE A 329 7.55 0.59 -30.96
C ILE A 329 6.35 -0.32 -31.28
N LEU A 330 5.20 -0.10 -30.62
CA LEU A 330 4.00 -0.87 -30.95
C LEU A 330 3.49 -0.51 -32.35
N SER A 331 3.06 -1.52 -33.10
CA SER A 331 2.32 -1.34 -34.36
C SER A 331 1.06 -0.50 -34.16
N ASP A 332 0.52 0.09 -35.25
CA ASP A 332 -0.70 0.90 -35.20
C ASP A 332 -1.89 0.11 -34.59
N ASP A 333 -1.99 -1.19 -34.87
CA ASP A 333 -3.05 -2.05 -34.35
C ASP A 333 -2.85 -2.41 -32.87
N HIS A 334 -1.63 -2.77 -32.44
CA HIS A 334 -1.35 -3.01 -31.01
C HIS A 334 -1.46 -1.71 -30.19
N SER A 335 -1.07 -0.57 -30.77
CA SER A 335 -1.28 0.75 -30.20
C SER A 335 -2.76 1.08 -30.05
N TRP A 336 -3.56 0.80 -31.08
CA TRP A 336 -5.02 0.97 -31.02
C TRP A 336 -5.67 0.06 -29.98
N MET A 337 -5.28 -1.22 -29.90
CA MET A 337 -5.79 -2.16 -28.90
C MET A 337 -5.46 -1.72 -27.46
N LEU A 338 -4.24 -1.22 -27.22
CA LEU A 338 -3.82 -0.70 -25.92
C LEU A 338 -4.60 0.57 -25.54
N PHE A 339 -4.81 1.47 -26.50
CA PHE A 339 -5.63 2.67 -26.32
C PHE A 339 -7.10 2.33 -26.04
N GLU A 340 -7.68 1.43 -26.82
CA GLU A 340 -9.09 1.04 -26.74
C GLU A 340 -9.43 0.42 -25.38
N LYS A 341 -8.55 -0.46 -24.86
CA LYS A 341 -8.65 -1.02 -23.51
C LYS A 341 -8.72 0.03 -22.40
N LEU A 342 -8.28 1.27 -22.64
CA LEU A 342 -8.23 2.35 -21.65
C LEU A 342 -9.32 3.41 -21.87
N ALA A 343 -9.37 4.04 -23.06
CA ALA A 343 -10.27 5.16 -23.32
C ALA A 343 -11.76 4.76 -23.31
N PHE A 344 -12.06 3.54 -23.75
CA PHE A 344 -13.43 2.99 -23.85
C PHE A 344 -13.74 1.94 -22.75
N ALA A 345 -12.94 1.89 -21.69
CA ALA A 345 -13.20 1.03 -20.53
C ALA A 345 -14.54 1.38 -19.83
N ALA A 346 -15.06 0.45 -19.02
CA ALA A 346 -16.36 0.61 -18.36
C ALA A 346 -16.45 1.91 -17.53
N GLY A 347 -17.30 2.85 -17.98
CA GLY A 347 -17.49 4.17 -17.38
C GLY A 347 -16.81 5.33 -18.13
N GLY A 348 -16.00 5.03 -19.15
CA GLY A 348 -15.28 6.00 -19.98
C GLY A 348 -16.09 6.58 -21.15
N ALA A 349 -15.41 6.89 -22.24
CA ALA A 349 -16.05 7.33 -23.48
C ALA A 349 -16.87 6.19 -24.12
N ARG A 350 -17.92 6.52 -24.88
CA ARG A 350 -18.64 5.53 -25.70
C ARG A 350 -17.94 5.40 -27.05
N LYS A 351 -17.65 4.17 -27.49
CA LYS A 351 -17.03 3.93 -28.80
C LYS A 351 -18.01 4.31 -29.93
N THR A 352 -17.76 5.44 -30.58
CA THR A 352 -18.43 5.90 -31.81
C THR A 352 -17.41 6.04 -32.93
N GLN A 353 -17.84 6.01 -34.19
CA GLN A 353 -16.91 6.11 -35.33
C GLN A 353 -16.10 7.42 -35.29
N ASP A 354 -16.75 8.55 -35.02
CA ASP A 354 -16.10 9.86 -34.91
C ASP A 354 -14.96 9.87 -33.87
N LEU A 355 -15.18 9.26 -32.70
CA LEU A 355 -14.17 9.16 -31.64
C LEU A 355 -13.07 8.15 -31.99
N VAL A 356 -13.38 7.09 -32.76
CA VAL A 356 -12.39 6.17 -33.31
C VAL A 356 -11.47 6.90 -34.28
N ASP A 357 -12.03 7.70 -35.19
CA ASP A 357 -11.27 8.42 -36.22
C ASP A 357 -10.38 9.50 -35.61
N ILE A 358 -10.90 10.29 -34.66
CA ILE A 358 -10.09 11.28 -33.91
C ILE A 358 -9.03 10.57 -33.06
N GLY A 359 -9.40 9.49 -32.37
CA GLY A 359 -8.47 8.67 -31.57
C GLY A 359 -7.29 8.15 -32.38
N ARG A 360 -7.52 7.63 -33.59
CA ARG A 360 -6.44 7.17 -34.49
C ARG A 360 -5.50 8.29 -34.91
N LYS A 361 -5.99 9.51 -35.14
CA LYS A 361 -5.12 10.67 -35.42
C LYS A 361 -4.27 11.06 -34.21
N ILE A 362 -4.83 11.02 -33.01
CA ILE A 362 -4.10 11.28 -31.77
C ILE A 362 -3.03 10.20 -31.52
N LEU A 363 -3.32 8.92 -31.77
CA LEU A 363 -2.32 7.85 -31.63
C LEU A 363 -1.16 7.97 -32.61
N LYS A 364 -1.39 8.45 -33.84
CA LYS A 364 -0.30 8.77 -34.78
C LYS A 364 0.68 9.81 -34.21
N LYS A 365 0.20 10.76 -33.39
CA LYS A 365 1.05 11.72 -32.65
C LYS A 365 1.75 11.11 -31.43
N CYS A 366 1.32 9.93 -30.97
CA CYS A 366 1.95 9.20 -29.85
C CYS A 366 3.10 8.27 -30.29
N GLY A 367 3.31 8.09 -31.61
CA GLY A 367 4.48 7.40 -32.17
C GLY A 367 4.69 5.95 -31.71
N GLY A 368 3.61 5.21 -31.42
CA GLY A 368 3.67 3.81 -30.99
C GLY A 368 4.27 3.58 -29.58
N VAL A 369 4.54 4.62 -28.79
CA VAL A 369 5.15 4.48 -27.46
C VAL A 369 4.10 4.10 -26.40
N PRO A 370 4.19 2.90 -25.76
CA PRO A 370 3.18 2.44 -24.80
C PRO A 370 2.84 3.41 -23.68
N LEU A 371 3.85 4.07 -23.07
CA LEU A 371 3.60 5.04 -22.00
C LEU A 371 2.74 6.22 -22.47
N ALA A 372 3.06 6.80 -23.64
CA ALA A 372 2.31 7.90 -24.22
C ALA A 372 0.86 7.48 -24.52
N ILE A 373 0.68 6.29 -25.10
CA ILE A 373 -0.64 5.70 -25.40
C ILE A 373 -1.45 5.49 -24.11
N LYS A 374 -0.83 4.94 -23.05
CA LYS A 374 -1.51 4.73 -21.75
C LYS A 374 -2.00 6.04 -21.12
N VAL A 375 -1.15 7.07 -21.13
CA VAL A 375 -1.48 8.39 -20.54
C VAL A 375 -2.57 9.12 -21.35
N ILE A 376 -2.52 9.05 -22.68
CA ILE A 376 -3.56 9.64 -23.54
C ILE A 376 -4.88 8.87 -23.43
N GLY A 377 -4.85 7.53 -23.40
CA GLY A 377 -6.04 6.70 -23.17
C GLY A 377 -6.69 6.99 -21.81
N GLY A 378 -5.89 7.10 -20.74
CA GLY A 378 -6.36 7.46 -19.41
C GLY A 378 -6.91 8.88 -19.29
N LEU A 379 -6.35 9.84 -20.05
CA LEU A 379 -6.88 11.20 -20.14
C LEU A 379 -8.25 11.21 -20.85
N LEU A 380 -8.32 10.61 -22.03
CA LEU A 380 -9.50 10.59 -22.89
C LEU A 380 -10.65 9.72 -22.35
N TYR A 381 -10.38 8.78 -21.45
CA TYR A 381 -11.40 8.08 -20.65
C TYR A 381 -12.40 9.06 -19.99
N SER A 382 -11.91 10.23 -19.52
CA SER A 382 -12.75 11.24 -18.88
C SER A 382 -13.53 12.15 -19.85
N LYS A 383 -13.16 12.13 -21.14
CA LYS A 383 -13.63 13.04 -22.18
C LYS A 383 -14.70 12.37 -23.03
N LYS A 384 -15.95 12.78 -22.87
CA LYS A 384 -17.10 12.10 -23.51
C LYS A 384 -17.49 12.70 -24.85
N ASP A 385 -17.16 13.97 -25.08
CA ASP A 385 -17.57 14.71 -26.26
C ASP A 385 -16.44 14.80 -27.29
N ALA A 386 -16.78 14.62 -28.58
CA ALA A 386 -15.82 14.65 -29.68
C ALA A 386 -15.11 16.01 -29.84
N SER A 387 -15.74 17.11 -29.42
CA SER A 387 -15.14 18.44 -29.38
C SER A 387 -13.94 18.52 -28.43
N GLU A 388 -13.99 17.81 -27.29
CA GLU A 388 -12.86 17.76 -26.35
C GLU A 388 -11.68 16.98 -26.93
N TRP A 389 -11.96 15.91 -27.68
CA TRP A 389 -10.94 15.13 -28.39
C TRP A 389 -10.30 15.93 -29.53
N LEU A 390 -11.09 16.69 -30.30
CA LEU A 390 -10.59 17.61 -31.34
C LEU A 390 -9.74 18.76 -30.76
N ASN A 391 -10.13 19.31 -29.61
CA ASN A 391 -9.32 20.32 -28.92
C ASN A 391 -7.96 19.75 -28.46
N LEU A 392 -7.93 18.48 -28.04
CA LEU A 392 -6.69 17.79 -27.72
C LEU A 392 -5.85 17.51 -28.97
N GLU A 393 -6.46 17.07 -30.07
CA GLU A 393 -5.80 16.84 -31.36
C GLU A 393 -5.11 18.12 -31.86
N ASN A 394 -5.79 19.27 -31.77
CA ASN A 394 -5.34 20.56 -32.30
C ASN A 394 -4.40 21.34 -31.35
N SER A 395 -3.95 20.76 -30.24
CA SER A 395 -3.10 21.45 -29.26
C SER A 395 -1.71 21.82 -29.82
N GLU A 396 -1.26 23.04 -29.58
CA GLU A 396 0.10 23.48 -29.96
C GLU A 396 1.23 22.74 -29.21
N ILE A 397 0.92 22.12 -28.06
CA ILE A 397 1.89 21.38 -27.23
C ILE A 397 2.52 20.19 -27.98
N TRP A 398 1.81 19.64 -28.98
CA TRP A 398 2.34 18.61 -29.89
C TRP A 398 3.55 19.09 -30.71
N ASN A 399 3.69 20.40 -30.92
CA ASN A 399 4.73 20.99 -31.76
C ASN A 399 5.95 21.50 -30.96
N GLU A 400 5.95 21.38 -29.63
CA GLU A 400 7.03 21.89 -28.77
C GLU A 400 8.33 21.06 -28.82
N SER A 401 8.34 19.92 -29.50
CA SER A 401 9.55 19.08 -29.65
C SER A 401 9.60 18.34 -30.99
N THR A 402 10.81 18.19 -31.54
CA THR A 402 11.07 17.57 -32.85
C THR A 402 11.62 16.14 -32.77
N ASN A 403 11.94 15.66 -31.57
CA ASN A 403 12.62 14.38 -31.35
C ASN A 403 11.71 13.42 -30.55
N THR A 404 11.81 12.11 -30.81
CA THR A 404 10.86 11.10 -30.32
C THR A 404 10.72 11.04 -28.79
N GLU A 405 11.82 11.16 -28.02
CA GLU A 405 11.75 11.26 -26.55
C GLU A 405 11.09 12.56 -26.07
N GLY A 406 11.28 13.66 -26.81
CA GLY A 406 10.57 14.92 -26.58
C GLY A 406 9.05 14.75 -26.76
N GLY A 407 8.63 13.96 -27.76
CA GLY A 407 7.23 13.66 -28.02
C GLY A 407 6.52 13.01 -26.82
N VAL A 408 7.20 12.10 -26.11
CA VAL A 408 6.65 11.50 -24.87
C VAL A 408 6.48 12.58 -23.80
N MET A 409 7.46 13.47 -23.62
CA MET A 409 7.37 14.56 -22.65
C MET A 409 6.27 15.58 -23.00
N SER A 410 6.07 15.88 -24.30
CA SER A 410 4.94 16.69 -24.80
C SER A 410 3.59 16.02 -24.46
N VAL A 411 3.46 14.70 -24.64
CA VAL A 411 2.26 13.94 -24.25
C VAL A 411 2.00 14.01 -22.74
N LEU A 412 3.03 13.83 -21.91
CA LEU A 412 2.89 13.90 -20.46
C LEU A 412 2.49 15.33 -20.02
N LYS A 413 3.13 16.36 -20.59
CA LYS A 413 2.79 17.77 -20.35
C LYS A 413 1.34 18.08 -20.74
N LEU A 414 0.90 17.60 -21.90
CA LEU A 414 -0.47 17.74 -22.39
C LEU A 414 -1.49 17.09 -21.44
N SER A 415 -1.19 15.89 -20.92
CA SER A 415 -2.04 15.23 -19.92
C SER A 415 -2.10 15.99 -18.61
N TYR A 416 -0.95 16.44 -18.08
CA TYR A 416 -0.91 17.31 -16.90
C TYR A 416 -1.73 18.60 -17.10
N GLU A 417 -1.63 19.25 -18.26
CA GLU A 417 -2.37 20.50 -18.49
C GLU A 417 -3.88 20.31 -18.61
N ASN A 418 -4.34 19.12 -19.02
CA ASN A 418 -5.75 18.76 -19.11
C ASN A 418 -6.34 18.11 -17.84
N LEU A 419 -5.57 18.03 -16.74
CA LEU A 419 -6.09 17.57 -15.44
C LEU A 419 -7.23 18.48 -14.94
N PRO A 420 -8.30 17.90 -14.36
CA PRO A 420 -9.60 18.57 -14.21
C PRO A 420 -9.65 19.69 -13.16
N SER A 421 -8.69 19.76 -12.24
CA SER A 421 -8.64 20.82 -11.23
C SER A 421 -7.20 21.18 -10.85
N LEU A 422 -7.05 22.41 -10.35
CA LEU A 422 -5.76 22.92 -9.84
C LEU A 422 -5.25 22.08 -8.67
N SER A 423 -6.13 21.63 -7.76
CA SER A 423 -5.77 20.72 -6.67
C SER A 423 -5.19 19.40 -7.18
N VAL A 424 -5.75 18.79 -8.23
CA VAL A 424 -5.21 17.56 -8.82
C VAL A 424 -3.83 17.81 -9.45
N LYS A 425 -3.65 18.92 -10.19
CA LYS A 425 -2.34 19.34 -10.71
C LYS A 425 -1.29 19.51 -9.59
N GLN A 426 -1.68 20.07 -8.44
CA GLN A 426 -0.77 20.24 -7.31
C GLN A 426 -0.49 18.94 -6.55
N CYS A 427 -1.48 18.05 -6.40
CA CYS A 427 -1.27 16.71 -5.83
C CYS A 427 -0.26 15.92 -6.66
N PHE A 428 -0.38 16.01 -8.00
CA PHE A 428 0.60 15.46 -8.93
C PHE A 428 2.00 16.06 -8.74
N ALA A 429 2.12 17.39 -8.70
CA ALA A 429 3.39 18.08 -8.49
C ALA A 429 4.05 17.73 -7.14
N SER A 430 3.24 17.55 -6.09
CA SER A 430 3.72 17.14 -4.77
C SER A 430 4.27 15.72 -4.74
N CYS A 431 3.93 14.84 -5.68
CA CYS A 431 4.47 13.47 -5.71
C CYS A 431 6.00 13.46 -5.89
N SER A 432 6.59 14.52 -6.48
CA SER A 432 8.04 14.69 -6.62
C SER A 432 8.84 14.77 -5.31
N ILE A 433 8.19 14.87 -4.14
CA ILE A 433 8.86 14.71 -2.83
C ILE A 433 9.48 13.31 -2.68
N PHE A 434 8.83 12.29 -3.25
CA PHE A 434 9.30 10.93 -3.11
C PHE A 434 10.50 10.68 -4.02
N PRO A 435 11.47 9.85 -3.58
CA PRO A 435 12.46 9.27 -4.46
C PRO A 435 11.77 8.69 -5.67
N LYS A 436 12.50 8.74 -6.78
CA LYS A 436 12.05 8.14 -8.01
C LYS A 436 11.84 6.63 -7.78
N ASP A 437 10.79 6.06 -8.39
CA ASP A 437 10.29 4.69 -8.20
C ASP A 437 9.81 4.25 -6.80
N ALA A 438 9.83 5.13 -5.80
CA ALA A 438 9.35 4.81 -4.47
C ALA A 438 7.92 4.24 -4.47
N ASN A 439 7.71 3.15 -3.74
CA ASN A 439 6.39 2.55 -3.53
C ASN A 439 5.57 3.41 -2.54
N MET A 440 4.88 4.41 -3.08
CA MET A 440 4.12 5.40 -2.31
C MET A 440 2.83 4.79 -1.75
N ARG A 441 2.66 4.80 -0.42
CA ARG A 441 1.38 4.43 0.22
C ARG A 441 0.32 5.51 -0.04
N LYS A 442 -0.88 5.10 -0.45
CA LYS A 442 -2.00 5.99 -0.79
C LYS A 442 -2.33 6.96 0.36
N GLU A 443 -2.43 6.42 1.57
CA GLU A 443 -2.79 7.18 2.78
C GLU A 443 -1.72 8.24 3.11
N SER A 444 -0.44 7.93 2.90
CA SER A 444 0.65 8.88 3.13
C SER A 444 0.64 10.04 2.12
N LEU A 445 0.35 9.78 0.84
CA LEU A 445 0.16 10.83 -0.18
C LEU A 445 -0.98 11.78 0.21
N ILE A 446 -2.15 11.21 0.54
CA ILE A 446 -3.33 11.96 0.99
C ILE A 446 -2.99 12.87 2.19
N GLN A 447 -2.28 12.34 3.18
CA GLN A 447 -1.89 13.10 4.37
C GLN A 447 -0.86 14.20 4.10
N ILE A 448 0.05 14.00 3.15
CA ILE A 448 1.01 15.03 2.72
C ILE A 448 0.26 16.16 1.98
N TRP A 449 -0.66 15.84 1.06
CA TRP A 449 -1.45 16.83 0.32
C TRP A 449 -2.34 17.68 1.23
N MET A 450 -2.95 17.07 2.26
CA MET A 450 -3.69 17.80 3.30
C MET A 450 -2.77 18.70 4.13
N ALA A 451 -1.60 18.22 4.55
CA ALA A 451 -0.66 18.98 5.36
C ALA A 451 -0.03 20.17 4.62
N GLN A 452 0.13 20.07 3.30
CA GLN A 452 0.52 21.16 2.42
C GLN A 452 -0.63 22.16 2.14
N GLY A 453 -1.88 21.84 2.50
CA GLY A 453 -3.05 22.69 2.24
C GLY A 453 -3.53 22.65 0.79
N LEU A 454 -3.17 21.61 0.01
CA LEU A 454 -3.63 21.42 -1.37
C LEU A 454 -5.11 20.98 -1.45
N ILE A 455 -5.58 20.37 -0.36
CA ILE A 455 -6.93 19.85 -0.18
C ILE A 455 -7.51 20.48 1.09
N ASN A 456 -8.71 21.04 0.97
CA ASN A 456 -9.47 21.66 2.05
C ASN A 456 -10.87 21.01 2.14
N ASP A 457 -11.54 21.09 3.30
CA ASP A 457 -12.91 20.61 3.46
C ASP A 457 -13.88 21.38 2.52
N ALA A 458 -14.93 20.72 2.04
CA ALA A 458 -15.86 21.29 1.07
C ALA A 458 -16.63 22.50 1.63
N LYS A 459 -16.62 23.62 0.90
CA LYS A 459 -17.36 24.84 1.27
C LYS A 459 -18.88 24.55 1.24
N GLY A 460 -19.57 24.83 2.34
CA GLY A 460 -21.04 24.79 2.40
C GLY A 460 -21.67 23.57 3.09
N GLY A 461 -20.94 22.83 3.91
CA GLY A 461 -21.54 21.78 4.76
C GLY A 461 -21.85 20.45 4.05
N GLY A 462 -21.18 20.18 2.92
CA GLY A 462 -21.23 18.86 2.29
C GLY A 462 -20.59 17.78 3.17
N HIS A 463 -21.06 16.53 3.03
CA HIS A 463 -20.59 15.41 3.86
C HIS A 463 -19.15 14.97 3.58
N LEU A 464 -18.57 15.32 2.43
CA LEU A 464 -17.23 14.90 1.99
C LEU A 464 -16.11 15.59 2.81
N GLN A 465 -15.21 14.78 3.36
CA GLN A 465 -14.08 15.25 4.17
C GLN A 465 -12.82 15.42 3.29
N MET A 466 -11.80 16.14 3.80
CA MET A 466 -10.50 16.27 3.10
C MET A 466 -9.94 14.93 2.58
N GLU A 467 -10.01 13.85 3.36
CA GLU A 467 -9.48 12.54 2.99
C GLU A 467 -10.20 11.93 1.78
N ASP A 468 -11.50 12.21 1.63
CA ASP A 468 -12.31 11.71 0.52
C ASP A 468 -12.00 12.50 -0.75
N ILE A 469 -11.93 13.83 -0.65
CA ILE A 469 -11.52 14.72 -1.75
C ILE A 469 -10.09 14.38 -2.23
N ALA A 470 -9.17 14.11 -1.29
CA ALA A 470 -7.82 13.68 -1.60
C ALA A 470 -7.78 12.27 -2.22
N SER A 471 -8.62 11.34 -1.76
CA SER A 471 -8.78 10.02 -2.38
C SER A 471 -9.33 10.13 -3.81
N ASP A 472 -10.24 11.07 -4.08
CA ASP A 472 -10.72 11.33 -5.44
C ASP A 472 -9.63 11.93 -6.34
N CYS A 473 -8.82 12.85 -5.82
CA CYS A 473 -7.64 13.36 -6.54
C CYS A 473 -6.66 12.23 -6.89
N PHE A 474 -6.39 11.32 -5.95
CA PHE A 474 -5.58 10.11 -6.17
C PHE A 474 -6.19 9.21 -7.25
N ASN A 475 -7.50 8.97 -7.19
CA ASN A 475 -8.22 8.16 -8.17
C ASN A 475 -8.19 8.78 -9.59
N VAL A 476 -8.23 10.11 -9.71
CA VAL A 476 -8.04 10.81 -11.00
C VAL A 476 -6.64 10.57 -11.54
N LEU A 477 -5.59 10.72 -10.74
CA LEU A 477 -4.20 10.51 -11.19
C LEU A 477 -3.92 9.06 -11.62
N LEU A 478 -4.52 8.07 -10.95
CA LEU A 478 -4.50 6.67 -11.39
C LEU A 478 -5.23 6.49 -12.73
N ARG A 479 -6.44 7.04 -12.89
CA ARG A 479 -7.21 6.94 -14.14
C ARG A 479 -6.49 7.59 -15.32
N SER A 480 -5.80 8.71 -15.09
CA SER A 480 -4.96 9.39 -16.09
C SER A 480 -3.66 8.64 -16.42
N SER A 481 -3.40 7.47 -15.83
CA SER A 481 -2.13 6.70 -15.92
C SER A 481 -0.88 7.49 -15.51
N LEU A 482 -1.04 8.60 -14.77
CA LEU A 482 0.07 9.36 -14.18
C LEU A 482 0.59 8.72 -12.88
N LEU A 483 -0.26 7.92 -12.22
CA LEU A 483 0.13 6.97 -11.19
C LEU A 483 -0.19 5.56 -11.66
N GLN A 484 0.67 4.60 -11.28
CA GLN A 484 0.47 3.17 -11.51
C GLN A 484 0.03 2.52 -10.20
N ALA A 485 -0.99 1.66 -10.24
CA ALA A 485 -1.46 0.95 -9.06
C ALA A 485 -0.46 -0.15 -8.64
N GLY A 486 -0.08 -0.17 -7.36
CA GLY A 486 0.73 -1.21 -6.74
C GLY A 486 -0.16 -2.23 -6.02
N TYR A 487 0.14 -2.48 -4.74
CA TYR A 487 -0.55 -3.50 -3.94
C TYR A 487 -2.05 -3.18 -3.75
N LYS A 488 -2.90 -4.17 -4.04
CA LYS A 488 -4.35 -4.14 -3.80
C LYS A 488 -4.68 -5.01 -2.58
N ASN A 489 -5.50 -4.50 -1.66
CA ASN A 489 -6.07 -5.26 -0.54
C ASN A 489 -7.57 -5.51 -0.78
N SER A 490 -8.07 -6.71 -0.44
CA SER A 490 -9.49 -7.07 -0.58
C SER A 490 -10.44 -6.07 0.11
N ILE A 491 -10.09 -5.62 1.32
CA ILE A 491 -10.94 -4.76 2.14
C ILE A 491 -10.88 -3.28 1.71
N ASN A 492 -9.69 -2.78 1.35
CA ASN A 492 -9.38 -1.34 1.21
C ASN A 492 -9.14 -0.88 -0.25
N GLY A 493 -9.07 -1.79 -1.22
CA GLY A 493 -8.68 -1.47 -2.60
C GLY A 493 -7.18 -1.19 -2.73
N ILE A 494 -6.80 -0.25 -3.61
CA ILE A 494 -5.40 0.10 -3.91
C ILE A 494 -4.76 0.80 -2.69
N ARG A 495 -3.76 0.17 -2.08
CA ARG A 495 -3.01 0.70 -0.92
C ARG A 495 -1.69 1.39 -1.29
N SER A 496 -1.09 1.06 -2.43
CA SER A 496 0.12 1.74 -2.89
C SER A 496 0.10 2.05 -4.38
N CYS A 497 0.94 2.98 -4.80
CA CYS A 497 1.15 3.35 -6.18
C CYS A 497 2.63 3.67 -6.45
N ARG A 498 3.00 3.72 -7.72
CA ARG A 498 4.28 4.25 -8.19
C ARG A 498 4.04 5.31 -9.26
N MET A 499 5.07 6.10 -9.56
CA MET A 499 5.07 7.06 -10.66
C MET A 499 6.19 6.67 -11.62
N HIS A 500 5.85 6.41 -12.89
CA HIS A 500 6.83 6.09 -13.92
C HIS A 500 7.85 7.23 -14.09
N ASP A 501 9.08 6.89 -14.44
CA ASP A 501 10.18 7.80 -14.75
C ASP A 501 9.81 9.18 -15.28
N LEU A 502 9.52 9.24 -16.59
CA LEU A 502 9.25 10.48 -17.31
C LEU A 502 8.09 11.27 -16.71
N VAL A 503 7.18 10.61 -15.97
CA VAL A 503 6.08 11.23 -15.24
C VAL A 503 6.56 11.90 -13.95
N HIS A 504 7.51 11.29 -13.22
CA HIS A 504 8.16 11.92 -12.07
C HIS A 504 9.06 13.09 -12.52
N ASP A 505 9.75 12.99 -13.66
CA ASP A 505 10.49 14.14 -14.22
C ASP A 505 9.56 15.32 -14.51
N LEU A 506 8.38 15.06 -15.08
CA LEU A 506 7.37 16.09 -15.25
C LEU A 506 6.88 16.64 -13.90
N SER A 507 6.59 15.78 -12.92
CA SER A 507 6.19 16.17 -11.56
C SER A 507 7.21 17.12 -10.93
N LEU A 508 8.50 16.79 -11.02
CA LEU A 508 9.61 17.62 -10.53
C LEU A 508 9.69 18.97 -11.28
N ARG A 509 9.57 18.97 -12.61
CA ARG A 509 9.53 20.21 -13.42
C ARG A 509 8.37 21.14 -13.03
N VAL A 510 7.23 20.60 -12.60
CA VAL A 510 6.06 21.41 -12.19
C VAL A 510 6.01 21.72 -10.68
N SER A 511 6.92 21.18 -9.85
CA SER A 511 6.87 21.33 -8.39
C SER A 511 7.52 22.61 -7.85
N ASN A 512 8.27 23.35 -8.67
CA ASN A 512 8.81 24.70 -8.39
C ASN A 512 9.65 24.82 -7.10
N ASN A 513 10.47 23.81 -6.78
CA ASN A 513 11.53 23.85 -5.75
C ASN A 513 11.05 24.06 -4.29
N CYS A 514 9.84 23.63 -3.93
CA CYS A 514 9.35 23.63 -2.54
C CYS A 514 9.75 22.37 -1.73
N PHE A 515 10.55 21.48 -2.32
CA PHE A 515 10.84 20.14 -1.85
C PHE A 515 12.34 19.89 -1.81
N LEU A 516 12.81 19.19 -0.79
CA LEU A 516 14.18 18.68 -0.68
C LEU A 516 14.10 17.20 -0.30
N ASN A 517 14.77 16.35 -1.09
CA ASN A 517 15.09 14.97 -0.76
C ASN A 517 16.61 14.87 -0.60
N THR A 518 17.09 14.11 0.37
CA THR A 518 18.50 14.08 0.80
C THR A 518 19.20 12.77 0.44
N GLU A 519 19.04 12.31 -0.80
CA GLU A 519 19.78 11.16 -1.32
C GLU A 519 21.30 11.40 -1.11
N ASN A 520 21.95 10.45 -0.41
CA ASN A 520 23.34 10.49 0.05
C ASN A 520 23.69 11.38 1.27
N GLY A 521 22.72 11.79 2.11
CA GLY A 521 22.96 12.33 3.47
C GLY A 521 23.64 13.71 3.58
N MET A 522 24.24 14.23 2.51
CA MET A 522 24.97 15.50 2.48
C MET A 522 24.05 16.71 2.31
N VAL A 523 23.46 17.20 3.41
CA VAL A 523 22.63 18.42 3.40
C VAL A 523 23.50 19.69 3.43
N VAL A 524 24.04 20.10 2.27
CA VAL A 524 24.95 21.26 2.20
C VAL A 524 24.27 22.57 2.63
N ARG A 525 22.99 22.80 2.25
CA ARG A 525 22.15 23.93 2.73
C ARG A 525 20.65 23.62 2.67
N ILE A 526 19.95 23.78 3.81
CA ILE A 526 18.47 23.80 3.83
C ILE A 526 17.98 25.21 3.45
N PRO A 527 17.04 25.37 2.50
CA PRO A 527 16.42 26.66 2.21
C PRO A 527 15.62 27.18 3.42
N PRO A 528 15.76 28.46 3.83
CA PRO A 528 15.13 28.97 5.06
C PRO A 528 13.59 28.95 5.03
N ASN A 529 12.99 28.91 3.84
CA ASN A 529 11.54 28.88 3.62
C ASN A 529 11.05 27.52 3.08
N LEU A 530 11.77 26.43 3.36
CA LEU A 530 11.35 25.07 2.98
C LEU A 530 10.07 24.67 3.71
N GLN A 531 9.04 24.27 2.96
CA GLN A 531 7.75 23.81 3.52
C GLN A 531 7.67 22.29 3.66
N THR A 532 8.37 21.53 2.82
CA THR A 532 8.28 20.07 2.82
C THR A 532 9.67 19.44 2.66
N LEU A 533 10.05 18.60 3.62
CA LEU A 533 11.35 17.93 3.69
C LEU A 533 11.14 16.42 3.82
N TYR A 534 11.77 15.67 2.94
CA TYR A 534 12.01 14.24 3.13
C TYR A 534 13.51 14.07 3.41
N TYR A 535 13.83 13.82 4.68
CA TYR A 535 15.17 13.44 5.09
C TYR A 535 15.31 11.92 5.00
N ILE A 536 16.23 11.48 4.14
CA ILE A 536 16.75 10.11 4.07
C ILE A 536 18.23 10.21 4.43
N GLY A 537 18.70 9.42 5.39
CA GLY A 537 20.10 9.52 5.83
C GLY A 537 20.57 8.37 6.71
N ASP A 538 21.87 8.14 6.66
CA ASP A 538 22.56 7.06 7.37
C ASP A 538 23.13 7.51 8.74
N ASP A 539 23.04 8.79 9.09
CA ASP A 539 23.42 9.31 10.41
C ASP A 539 22.27 10.05 11.12
N GLY A 540 22.26 9.98 12.46
CA GLY A 540 21.23 10.60 13.29
C GLY A 540 21.53 12.03 13.72
N ILE A 541 22.70 12.56 13.36
CA ILE A 541 23.27 13.80 13.93
C ILE A 541 22.57 15.04 13.36
N MET A 542 22.09 14.99 12.11
CA MET A 542 21.48 16.11 11.40
C MET A 542 20.09 16.56 11.90
N LEU A 543 19.37 15.76 12.69
CA LEU A 543 17.96 16.08 13.00
C LEU A 543 17.79 17.35 13.85
N GLU A 544 18.67 17.60 14.84
CA GLU A 544 18.57 18.80 15.67
C GLU A 544 18.84 20.08 14.85
N ASP A 545 19.88 20.07 14.01
CA ASP A 545 20.19 21.14 13.04
C ASP A 545 19.02 21.43 12.08
N ILE A 546 18.35 20.38 11.57
CA ILE A 546 17.16 20.50 10.72
C ILE A 546 16.03 21.23 11.47
N LEU A 547 15.75 20.83 12.72
CA LEU A 547 14.67 21.40 13.54
C LEU A 547 14.93 22.86 13.93
N GLU A 548 16.19 23.25 14.18
CA GLU A 548 16.54 24.64 14.50
C GLU A 548 16.48 25.59 13.30
N ARG A 549 16.86 25.09 12.12
CA ARG A 549 16.96 25.89 10.88
C ARG A 549 15.64 25.99 10.11
N SER A 550 14.77 24.99 10.20
CA SER A 550 13.59 24.82 9.32
C SER A 550 12.27 25.29 9.94
N LYS A 551 12.19 26.57 10.35
CA LYS A 551 11.07 27.09 11.16
C LYS A 551 9.68 27.05 10.49
N TYR A 552 9.63 27.10 9.16
CA TYR A 552 8.38 27.18 8.37
C TYR A 552 7.93 25.83 7.76
N LEU A 553 8.53 24.73 8.20
CA LEU A 553 8.25 23.40 7.66
C LEU A 553 6.85 22.93 8.06
N SER A 554 6.03 22.53 7.08
CA SER A 554 4.68 21.98 7.24
C SER A 554 4.66 20.45 7.14
N VAL A 555 5.61 19.85 6.44
CA VAL A 555 5.77 18.39 6.29
C VAL A 555 7.22 18.00 6.58
N LEU A 556 7.41 17.15 7.58
CA LEU A 556 8.68 16.50 7.89
C LEU A 556 8.51 14.99 7.81
N LYS A 557 9.23 14.35 6.88
CA LYS A 557 9.41 12.90 6.85
C LYS A 557 10.88 12.58 7.14
N VAL A 558 11.12 11.67 8.09
CA VAL A 558 12.44 11.24 8.54
C VAL A 558 12.55 9.73 8.36
N ASP A 559 13.51 9.33 7.52
CA ASP A 559 13.88 7.95 7.23
C ASP A 559 15.37 7.79 7.51
N CYS A 560 15.66 7.56 8.79
CA CYS A 560 16.99 7.34 9.34
C CYS A 560 16.85 6.46 10.58
N TRP A 561 17.38 5.25 10.48
CA TRP A 561 17.19 4.20 11.48
C TRP A 561 17.93 4.47 12.78
N ASP A 562 19.02 5.25 12.74
CA ASP A 562 19.82 5.59 13.92
C ASP A 562 19.28 6.78 14.73
N VAL A 563 18.24 7.47 14.23
CA VAL A 563 17.47 8.41 15.05
C VAL A 563 16.68 7.64 16.12
N THR A 564 17.13 7.75 17.37
CA THR A 564 16.54 7.09 18.55
C THR A 564 15.67 8.01 19.40
N HIS A 565 15.79 9.33 19.24
CA HIS A 565 15.09 10.33 20.04
C HIS A 565 14.69 11.53 19.17
N LEU A 566 13.59 12.19 19.56
CA LEU A 566 13.13 13.43 18.92
C LEU A 566 13.52 14.63 19.81
N PRO A 567 14.37 15.56 19.34
CA PRO A 567 14.78 16.74 20.12
C PRO A 567 13.61 17.60 20.58
N ASN A 568 13.76 18.24 21.75
CA ASN A 568 12.74 19.15 22.30
C ASN A 568 12.43 20.33 21.37
N ALA A 569 13.38 20.71 20.50
CA ALA A 569 13.25 21.75 19.48
C ALA A 569 12.02 21.56 18.55
N VAL A 570 11.54 20.33 18.36
CA VAL A 570 10.33 20.04 17.56
C VAL A 570 9.13 20.88 18.01
N GLY A 571 9.00 21.18 19.31
CA GLY A 571 7.91 21.99 19.86
C GLY A 571 7.93 23.48 19.47
N ASN A 572 8.94 23.91 18.71
CA ASN A 572 9.03 25.26 18.13
C ASN A 572 8.49 25.33 16.68
N MET A 573 8.21 24.18 16.04
CA MET A 573 7.79 24.10 14.63
C MET A 573 6.30 24.42 14.46
N LYS A 574 5.91 25.68 14.66
CA LYS A 574 4.51 26.13 14.65
C LYS A 574 3.71 25.72 13.40
N HIS A 575 4.38 25.60 12.26
CA HIS A 575 3.77 25.33 10.95
C HIS A 575 3.58 23.83 10.65
N LEU A 576 4.15 22.94 11.47
CA LEU A 576 4.19 21.50 11.19
C LEU A 576 2.79 20.87 11.26
N ARG A 577 2.35 20.32 10.12
CA ARG A 577 1.07 19.61 9.95
C ARG A 577 1.25 18.10 9.76
N HIS A 578 2.39 17.66 9.24
CA HIS A 578 2.71 16.23 9.07
C HIS A 578 4.10 15.94 9.63
N LEU A 579 4.18 14.99 10.56
CA LEU A 579 5.42 14.44 11.10
C LEU A 579 5.42 12.93 10.93
N ASP A 580 6.24 12.41 10.01
CA ASP A 580 6.43 10.98 9.80
C ASP A 580 7.84 10.57 10.20
N MET A 581 7.94 9.81 11.29
CA MET A 581 9.16 9.22 11.83
C MET A 581 9.01 7.68 11.91
N SER A 582 8.16 7.10 11.05
CA SER A 582 7.85 5.65 11.07
C SER A 582 9.03 4.74 10.72
N GLN A 583 10.10 5.30 10.15
CA GLN A 583 11.34 4.60 9.81
C GLN A 583 12.51 5.00 10.72
N THR A 584 12.20 5.39 11.96
CA THR A 584 13.17 5.68 13.02
C THR A 584 13.07 4.66 14.16
N ARG A 585 14.00 4.72 15.12
CA ARG A 585 13.93 3.97 16.39
C ARG A 585 13.33 4.81 17.54
N ILE A 586 12.67 5.93 17.26
CA ILE A 586 12.01 6.76 18.28
C ILE A 586 10.87 5.98 18.94
N ALA A 587 10.99 5.73 20.25
CA ALA A 587 9.98 5.02 21.06
C ALA A 587 9.22 5.91 22.08
N ALA A 588 9.69 7.15 22.30
CA ALA A 588 9.11 8.11 23.23
C ALA A 588 9.11 9.52 22.63
N LEU A 589 8.02 10.26 22.84
CA LEU A 589 7.88 11.64 22.35
C LEU A 589 8.17 12.66 23.47
N PRO A 590 8.85 13.78 23.16
CA PRO A 590 9.06 14.86 24.12
C PRO A 590 7.74 15.56 24.47
N ASP A 591 7.59 16.03 25.70
CA ASP A 591 6.41 16.82 26.12
C ASP A 591 6.23 18.11 25.28
N SER A 592 7.31 18.60 24.64
CA SER A 592 7.27 19.77 23.76
C SER A 592 6.41 19.58 22.50
N ILE A 593 6.22 18.34 22.03
CA ILE A 593 5.37 18.05 20.86
C ILE A 593 3.92 18.51 21.08
N THR A 594 3.46 18.59 22.34
CA THR A 594 2.11 19.04 22.73
C THR A 594 1.84 20.54 22.50
N LYS A 595 2.82 21.26 21.94
CA LYS A 595 2.69 22.62 21.40
C LYS A 595 2.32 22.65 19.92
N LEU A 596 2.37 21.54 19.19
CA LEU A 596 2.09 21.50 17.76
C LEU A 596 0.58 21.52 17.45
N TYR A 597 -0.08 22.64 17.73
CA TYR A 597 -1.54 22.78 17.56
C TYR A 597 -2.02 22.65 16.11
N ASN A 598 -1.12 22.81 15.13
CA ASN A 598 -1.38 22.61 13.70
C ASN A 598 -1.16 21.17 13.22
N LEU A 599 -0.66 20.26 14.06
CA LEU A 599 -0.32 18.89 13.66
C LEU A 599 -1.59 18.10 13.29
N MET A 600 -1.66 17.64 12.04
CA MET A 600 -2.75 16.85 11.48
C MET A 600 -2.39 15.36 11.40
N THR A 601 -1.12 15.03 11.11
CA THR A 601 -0.64 13.64 11.01
C THR A 601 0.62 13.45 11.85
N LEU A 602 0.62 12.40 12.67
CA LEU A 602 1.78 11.92 13.41
C LEU A 602 1.96 10.43 13.13
N LYS A 603 3.07 10.08 12.49
CA LYS A 603 3.51 8.68 12.33
C LYS A 603 4.77 8.43 13.11
N VAL A 604 4.79 7.34 13.87
CA VAL A 604 5.98 6.82 14.55
C VAL A 604 6.03 5.32 14.36
N ARG A 605 7.20 4.71 14.56
CA ARG A 605 7.32 3.27 14.34
C ARG A 605 6.65 2.47 15.45
N TYR A 606 7.07 2.76 16.67
CA TYR A 606 6.54 2.22 17.92
C TYR A 606 6.41 3.38 18.90
N LEU A 607 5.51 3.26 19.87
CA LEU A 607 5.41 4.23 20.93
C LEU A 607 5.17 3.48 22.24
N LEU A 608 5.92 3.84 23.28
CA LEU A 608 5.80 3.25 24.62
C LEU A 608 5.08 4.20 25.59
N LYS A 609 5.29 5.51 25.44
CA LYS A 609 4.75 6.52 26.35
C LYS A 609 4.31 7.78 25.62
N ILE A 610 3.11 8.25 25.98
CA ILE A 610 2.48 9.46 25.44
C ILE A 610 2.75 10.67 26.36
N PRO A 611 3.03 11.86 25.80
CA PRO A 611 3.13 13.13 26.52
C PRO A 611 1.91 13.46 27.40
N LYS A 612 2.12 14.09 28.56
CA LYS A 612 1.05 14.36 29.55
C LYS A 612 -0.08 15.26 29.05
N LYS A 613 0.15 16.00 27.96
CA LYS A 613 -0.79 16.96 27.35
C LYS A 613 -1.12 16.62 25.90
N PHE A 614 -1.08 15.35 25.51
CA PHE A 614 -1.32 14.92 24.11
C PHE A 614 -2.68 15.38 23.55
N SER A 615 -3.70 15.48 24.41
CA SER A 615 -5.02 16.08 24.09
C SER A 615 -4.99 17.57 23.68
N ASN A 616 -3.83 18.24 23.76
CA ASN A 616 -3.61 19.56 23.17
C ASN A 616 -3.55 19.54 21.63
N LEU A 617 -3.29 18.39 20.99
CA LEU A 617 -3.12 18.25 19.54
C LEU A 617 -4.48 18.30 18.81
N ILE A 618 -5.26 19.37 19.02
CA ILE A 618 -6.69 19.46 18.68
C ILE A 618 -7.03 19.33 17.18
N ASN A 619 -6.05 19.45 16.29
CA ASN A 619 -6.21 19.26 14.85
C ASN A 619 -5.70 17.90 14.33
N LEU A 620 -5.23 17.02 15.22
CA LEU A 620 -4.74 15.70 14.85
C LEU A 620 -5.88 14.87 14.23
N ARG A 621 -5.71 14.53 12.96
CA ARG A 621 -6.59 13.66 12.17
C ARG A 621 -6.05 12.23 12.10
N HIS A 622 -4.73 12.07 12.03
CA HIS A 622 -4.10 10.76 11.87
C HIS A 622 -3.02 10.51 12.92
N LEU A 623 -3.20 9.43 13.67
CA LEU A 623 -2.14 8.82 14.45
C LEU A 623 -1.88 7.41 13.91
N GLU A 624 -0.63 7.12 13.56
CA GLU A 624 -0.22 5.82 13.03
C GLU A 624 1.06 5.34 13.72
N PHE A 625 1.03 4.12 14.24
CA PHE A 625 2.21 3.38 14.65
C PHE A 625 1.92 1.88 14.70
N SER A 626 2.97 1.06 14.66
CA SER A 626 2.88 -0.38 14.79
C SER A 626 2.74 -0.77 16.27
N SER A 627 1.86 -1.71 16.58
CA SER A 627 1.95 -2.46 17.83
C SER A 627 3.19 -3.38 17.76
N GLY A 628 4.06 -3.33 18.77
CA GLY A 628 5.28 -4.13 18.82
C GLY A 628 5.04 -5.64 18.65
N PHE A 629 6.04 -6.35 18.10
CA PHE A 629 6.05 -7.81 18.08
C PHE A 629 6.28 -8.34 19.50
N GLY A 630 5.30 -9.05 20.05
CA GLY A 630 5.37 -9.67 21.38
C GLY A 630 4.89 -8.76 22.51
N ASP A 631 3.90 -9.26 23.26
CA ASP A 631 3.44 -8.89 24.59
C ASP A 631 3.23 -7.42 25.02
N GLY A 632 1.97 -7.13 25.36
CA GLY A 632 1.57 -6.33 26.53
C GLY A 632 1.66 -4.80 26.46
N HIS A 633 2.64 -4.23 25.75
CA HIS A 633 2.95 -2.80 25.80
C HIS A 633 2.13 -1.92 24.84
N ARG A 634 0.80 -2.02 24.93
CA ARG A 634 -0.15 -1.10 24.27
C ARG A 634 -0.26 0.22 25.05
N CYS A 635 0.02 1.35 24.40
CA CYS A 635 -0.15 2.67 25.04
C CYS A 635 -1.60 2.98 25.44
N LEU A 636 -1.71 3.72 26.55
CA LEU A 636 -2.93 4.39 27.00
C LEU A 636 -2.99 5.81 26.44
N PHE A 637 -4.20 6.32 26.18
CA PHE A 637 -4.43 7.64 25.59
C PHE A 637 -5.31 8.56 26.47
N PRO A 638 -4.80 9.09 27.60
CA PRO A 638 -5.58 9.94 28.50
C PRO A 638 -6.18 11.18 27.81
N GLY A 639 -7.50 11.24 27.74
CA GLY A 639 -8.26 12.38 27.20
C GLY A 639 -8.33 12.42 25.67
N ILE A 640 -8.23 11.27 24.98
CA ILE A 640 -8.26 11.19 23.50
C ILE A 640 -9.55 11.74 22.88
N GLY A 641 -10.68 11.68 23.59
CA GLY A 641 -11.97 12.22 23.14
C GLY A 641 -11.99 13.73 22.93
N GLN A 642 -10.99 14.45 23.45
CA GLN A 642 -10.80 15.88 23.16
C GLN A 642 -10.30 16.15 21.73
N LEU A 643 -9.85 15.12 21.00
CA LEU A 643 -9.36 15.17 19.63
C LEU A 643 -10.50 14.87 18.63
N ALA A 644 -11.59 15.64 18.67
CA ALA A 644 -12.79 15.41 17.83
C ALA A 644 -12.54 15.40 16.29
N ASN A 645 -11.37 15.83 15.83
CA ASN A 645 -10.94 15.77 14.44
C ASN A 645 -10.32 14.42 14.05
N LEU A 646 -10.04 13.52 15.01
CA LEU A 646 -9.32 12.27 14.78
C LEU A 646 -10.12 11.32 13.86
N ARG A 647 -9.42 10.78 12.87
CA ARG A 647 -9.93 9.90 11.81
C ARG A 647 -9.32 8.51 11.90
N THR A 648 -8.03 8.40 12.19
CA THR A 648 -7.36 7.10 12.39
C THR A 648 -6.69 7.05 13.75
N LEU A 649 -6.90 5.93 14.45
CA LEU A 649 -6.33 5.60 15.74
C LEU A 649 -5.84 4.14 15.65
N PRO A 650 -4.58 3.83 15.96
CA PRO A 650 -4.03 2.49 15.73
C PRO A 650 -4.63 1.45 16.68
N HIS A 651 -4.87 1.88 17.92
CA HIS A 651 -5.63 1.15 18.93
C HIS A 651 -6.14 2.07 20.03
N PHE A 652 -7.15 1.61 20.78
CA PHE A 652 -7.59 2.20 22.03
C PHE A 652 -7.52 1.11 23.12
N ARG A 653 -6.74 1.33 24.18
CA ARG A 653 -6.73 0.44 25.35
C ARG A 653 -7.54 1.09 26.46
N VAL A 654 -8.62 0.43 26.86
CA VAL A 654 -9.44 0.81 28.00
C VAL A 654 -8.67 0.53 29.28
N SER A 655 -8.74 1.43 30.25
CA SER A 655 -8.25 1.20 31.60
C SER A 655 -9.03 2.02 32.62
N GLN A 656 -8.82 1.72 33.90
CA GLN A 656 -9.39 2.49 35.01
C GLN A 656 -8.76 3.89 35.17
N ASP A 657 -7.67 4.21 34.46
CA ASP A 657 -7.03 5.52 34.50
C ASP A 657 -7.95 6.62 33.95
N LYS A 658 -7.93 7.79 34.59
CA LYS A 658 -8.81 8.90 34.21
C LYS A 658 -8.54 9.37 32.77
N GLY A 659 -9.57 9.30 31.93
CA GLY A 659 -9.52 9.65 30.52
C GLY A 659 -9.07 8.50 29.61
N CYS A 660 -9.09 7.26 30.09
CA CYS A 660 -8.88 6.03 29.30
C CYS A 660 -10.13 5.14 29.24
N GLN A 661 -11.29 5.65 29.69
CA GLN A 661 -12.58 4.95 29.62
C GLN A 661 -13.16 5.00 28.19
N LEU A 662 -14.05 4.06 27.85
CA LEU A 662 -14.74 4.01 26.54
C LEU A 662 -15.52 5.28 26.19
N GLU A 663 -15.90 6.08 27.18
CA GLU A 663 -16.61 7.36 27.03
C GLU A 663 -15.81 8.38 26.20
N GLU A 664 -14.48 8.25 26.16
CA GLU A 664 -13.61 9.06 25.30
C GLU A 664 -13.89 8.83 23.79
N LEU A 665 -14.42 7.66 23.40
CA LEU A 665 -14.79 7.36 22.01
C LEU A 665 -16.13 8.01 21.60
N GLU A 666 -16.93 8.52 22.54
CA GLU A 666 -18.25 9.12 22.27
C GLU A 666 -18.13 10.30 21.27
N HIS A 667 -17.12 11.13 21.48
CA HIS A 667 -16.89 12.37 20.73
C HIS A 667 -16.13 12.14 19.41
N LEU A 668 -15.54 10.95 19.21
CA LEU A 668 -14.73 10.59 18.04
C LEU A 668 -15.59 10.00 16.91
N ARG A 669 -16.68 10.69 16.55
CA ARG A 669 -17.66 10.23 15.53
C ARG A 669 -17.08 10.02 14.13
N ASN A 670 -15.94 10.67 13.86
CA ASN A 670 -15.28 10.73 12.56
C ASN A 670 -14.21 9.64 12.33
N LEU A 671 -14.07 8.67 13.26
CA LEU A 671 -13.13 7.56 13.11
C LEU A 671 -13.50 6.69 11.90
N ARG A 672 -12.47 6.30 11.13
CA ARG A 672 -12.60 5.56 9.87
C ARG A 672 -11.53 4.48 9.71
N GLY A 673 -11.83 3.48 8.90
CA GLY A 673 -10.90 2.39 8.60
C GLY A 673 -10.88 1.31 9.68
N GLU A 674 -9.74 1.07 10.31
CA GLU A 674 -9.56 0.03 11.33
C GLU A 674 -9.55 0.64 12.74
N LEU A 675 -10.33 0.07 13.66
CA LEU A 675 -10.31 0.40 15.09
C LEU A 675 -10.10 -0.87 15.92
N LYS A 676 -9.10 -0.87 16.80
CA LYS A 676 -8.84 -1.97 17.74
C LYS A 676 -9.05 -1.50 19.16
N ILE A 677 -9.94 -2.17 19.89
CA ILE A 677 -10.27 -1.87 21.28
C ILE A 677 -9.77 -3.02 22.15
N PHE A 678 -8.93 -2.68 23.13
CA PHE A 678 -8.24 -3.61 24.02
C PHE A 678 -8.56 -3.29 25.47
N GLY A 679 -8.33 -4.25 26.38
CA GLY A 679 -8.52 -4.04 27.81
C GLY A 679 -9.99 -3.97 28.23
N LEU A 680 -10.88 -4.61 27.46
CA LEU A 680 -12.33 -4.54 27.65
C LEU A 680 -12.81 -5.17 28.96
N GLU A 681 -11.97 -5.95 29.65
CA GLU A 681 -12.21 -6.42 31.02
C GLU A 681 -12.27 -5.28 32.06
N ASN A 682 -11.85 -4.06 31.70
CA ASN A 682 -11.93 -2.87 32.57
C ASN A 682 -13.27 -2.13 32.45
N VAL A 683 -14.21 -2.60 31.61
CA VAL A 683 -15.55 -2.03 31.44
C VAL A 683 -16.53 -2.75 32.36
N SER A 684 -17.35 -2.01 33.10
CA SER A 684 -18.14 -2.56 34.21
C SER A 684 -19.66 -2.55 34.02
N SER A 685 -20.19 -2.10 32.88
CA SER A 685 -21.62 -2.17 32.55
C SER A 685 -21.91 -1.89 31.07
N PHE A 686 -23.12 -2.26 30.63
CA PHE A 686 -23.70 -1.88 29.34
C PHE A 686 -23.63 -0.38 29.07
N GLU A 687 -23.98 0.50 30.02
CA GLU A 687 -24.00 1.94 29.78
C GLU A 687 -22.59 2.52 29.53
N SER A 688 -21.57 1.97 30.20
CA SER A 688 -20.17 2.36 29.97
C SER A 688 -19.70 1.95 28.57
N ALA A 689 -20.12 0.75 28.11
CA ALA A 689 -19.87 0.28 26.76
C ALA A 689 -20.62 1.12 25.70
N ALA A 690 -21.92 1.36 25.89
CA ALA A 690 -22.79 2.07 24.95
C ALA A 690 -22.34 3.52 24.69
N LYS A 691 -21.70 4.18 25.66
CA LYS A 691 -21.07 5.51 25.46
C LYS A 691 -20.00 5.52 24.37
N ALA A 692 -19.40 4.37 24.02
CA ALA A 692 -18.49 4.27 22.88
C ALA A 692 -19.18 4.58 21.54
N LYS A 693 -20.52 4.48 21.44
CA LYS A 693 -21.33 4.79 20.24
C LYS A 693 -20.73 4.21 18.95
N LEU A 694 -20.41 2.92 18.97
CA LEU A 694 -19.82 2.22 17.82
C LEU A 694 -20.83 2.08 16.68
N SER A 695 -22.11 1.90 17.01
CA SER A 695 -23.24 1.85 16.09
C SER A 695 -23.52 3.18 15.36
N GLU A 696 -22.96 4.31 15.79
CA GLU A 696 -23.03 5.60 15.08
C GLU A 696 -21.83 5.83 14.13
N LYS A 697 -20.78 5.00 14.18
CA LYS A 697 -19.49 5.23 13.50
C LYS A 697 -19.42 4.56 12.13
N SER A 698 -20.22 5.04 11.20
CA SER A 698 -20.40 4.48 9.84
C SER A 698 -19.13 4.36 8.98
N SER A 699 -18.07 5.10 9.30
CA SER A 699 -16.82 5.08 8.53
C SER A 699 -15.82 4.00 8.97
N ILE A 700 -16.09 3.28 10.06
CA ILE A 700 -15.28 2.13 10.51
C ILE A 700 -15.57 0.91 9.63
N GLN A 701 -14.53 0.35 9.03
CA GLN A 701 -14.59 -0.80 8.12
C GLN A 701 -14.12 -2.09 8.79
N SER A 702 -13.21 -2.00 9.77
CA SER A 702 -12.71 -3.13 10.55
C SER A 702 -12.72 -2.80 12.05
N LEU A 703 -13.27 -3.69 12.86
CA LEU A 703 -13.33 -3.57 14.32
C LEU A 703 -12.70 -4.82 14.96
N THR A 704 -11.77 -4.61 15.88
CA THR A 704 -11.26 -5.66 16.77
C THR A 704 -11.66 -5.34 18.20
N LEU A 705 -12.29 -6.30 18.89
CA LEU A 705 -12.63 -6.24 20.32
C LEU A 705 -11.82 -7.33 21.04
N GLU A 706 -11.00 -6.95 22.01
CA GLU A 706 -10.13 -7.89 22.71
C GLU A 706 -10.02 -7.60 24.21
N TRP A 707 -10.12 -8.67 24.99
CA TRP A 707 -9.94 -8.70 26.44
C TRP A 707 -8.54 -9.23 26.75
N ASP A 708 -7.82 -8.64 27.71
CA ASP A 708 -6.46 -9.11 28.04
C ASP A 708 -6.48 -10.37 28.95
N GLY A 709 -7.61 -10.61 29.62
CA GLY A 709 -7.91 -11.73 30.53
C GLY A 709 -8.57 -11.22 31.81
N THR A 710 -9.59 -11.90 32.35
CA THR A 710 -10.31 -11.40 33.54
C THR A 710 -9.61 -11.66 34.86
N LYS A 711 -10.10 -11.00 35.92
CA LYS A 711 -9.88 -11.42 37.31
C LYS A 711 -10.95 -12.46 37.64
N GLU A 712 -10.60 -13.43 38.48
CA GLU A 712 -11.38 -14.67 38.71
C GLU A 712 -12.82 -14.46 39.23
N ASP A 713 -13.18 -13.24 39.67
CA ASP A 713 -14.47 -12.86 40.29
C ASP A 713 -15.45 -12.08 39.38
N CYS A 714 -15.22 -12.00 38.06
CA CYS A 714 -16.11 -11.23 37.17
C CYS A 714 -17.46 -11.93 36.87
N ASP A 715 -18.57 -11.23 37.15
CA ASP A 715 -19.95 -11.63 36.84
C ASP A 715 -20.17 -11.78 35.33
N ASP A 716 -20.72 -12.94 34.92
CA ASP A 716 -20.94 -13.30 33.52
C ASP A 716 -22.06 -12.45 32.90
N ASP A 717 -23.12 -12.12 33.63
CA ASP A 717 -24.18 -11.23 33.13
C ASP A 717 -23.59 -9.85 32.79
N ASN A 718 -22.65 -9.35 33.59
CA ASN A 718 -21.95 -8.09 33.32
C ASN A 718 -21.08 -8.16 32.06
N ILE A 719 -20.23 -9.19 31.91
CA ILE A 719 -19.37 -9.37 30.73
C ILE A 719 -20.21 -9.44 29.43
N ASN A 720 -21.32 -10.17 29.47
CA ASN A 720 -22.27 -10.23 28.36
C ASN A 720 -22.87 -8.83 28.08
N SER A 721 -23.31 -8.10 29.11
CA SER A 721 -23.90 -6.75 28.96
C SER A 721 -22.94 -5.72 28.34
N VAL A 722 -21.63 -5.81 28.65
CA VAL A 722 -20.60 -4.99 28.01
C VAL A 722 -20.53 -5.28 26.51
N MET A 723 -20.60 -6.55 26.12
CA MET A 723 -20.58 -6.97 24.72
C MET A 723 -21.84 -6.53 23.95
N GLU A 724 -23.01 -6.50 24.61
CA GLU A 724 -24.23 -5.92 24.04
C GLU A 724 -24.08 -4.42 23.77
N GLY A 725 -23.50 -3.65 24.70
CA GLY A 725 -23.26 -2.22 24.55
C GLY A 725 -22.20 -1.85 23.49
N LEU A 726 -21.38 -2.80 23.05
CA LEU A 726 -20.36 -2.63 22.00
C LEU A 726 -20.90 -2.84 20.57
N GLN A 727 -22.22 -2.77 20.35
CA GLN A 727 -22.85 -2.95 19.04
C GLN A 727 -22.16 -2.13 17.93
N PRO A 728 -21.61 -2.79 16.88
CA PRO A 728 -20.96 -2.10 15.76
C PRO A 728 -21.95 -1.46 14.78
N HIS A 729 -21.45 -0.62 13.87
CA HIS A 729 -22.25 -0.07 12.77
C HIS A 729 -22.59 -1.16 11.72
N PRO A 730 -23.81 -1.18 11.14
CA PRO A 730 -24.24 -2.21 10.18
C PRO A 730 -23.43 -2.38 8.89
N ASP A 731 -22.69 -1.34 8.50
CA ASP A 731 -21.84 -1.34 7.31
C ASP A 731 -20.39 -1.82 7.57
N LEU A 732 -20.13 -2.39 8.76
CA LEU A 732 -18.84 -2.99 9.10
C LEU A 732 -18.51 -4.17 8.18
N LYS A 733 -17.30 -4.19 7.62
CA LYS A 733 -16.81 -5.26 6.72
C LYS A 733 -16.03 -6.37 7.43
N SER A 734 -15.37 -6.05 8.53
CA SER A 734 -14.46 -6.96 9.24
C SER A 734 -14.67 -6.86 10.74
N LEU A 735 -14.92 -7.98 11.40
CA LEU A 735 -15.10 -8.07 12.85
C LEU A 735 -14.17 -9.16 13.41
N ALA A 736 -13.38 -8.81 14.41
CA ALA A 736 -12.58 -9.76 15.18
C ALA A 736 -12.94 -9.64 16.67
N ILE A 737 -13.27 -10.75 17.31
CA ILE A 737 -13.56 -10.85 18.74
C ILE A 737 -12.54 -11.83 19.34
N ASN A 738 -11.69 -11.34 20.23
CA ASN A 738 -10.58 -12.09 20.79
C ASN A 738 -10.71 -12.18 22.32
N ARG A 739 -10.50 -13.38 22.88
CA ARG A 739 -10.40 -13.65 24.32
C ARG A 739 -11.65 -13.27 25.14
N PHE A 740 -12.82 -13.22 24.51
CA PHE A 740 -14.08 -12.93 25.22
C PHE A 740 -14.41 -14.03 26.24
N GLU A 741 -14.78 -13.62 27.45
CA GLU A 741 -15.05 -14.51 28.58
C GLU A 741 -16.53 -14.53 29.01
N GLY A 742 -17.46 -14.01 28.21
CA GLY A 742 -18.89 -14.18 28.47
C GLY A 742 -19.39 -15.55 27.95
N SER A 743 -20.38 -16.13 28.63
CA SER A 743 -20.99 -17.39 28.20
C SER A 743 -21.89 -17.27 26.96
N ARG A 744 -22.38 -16.06 26.62
CA ARG A 744 -23.39 -15.82 25.56
C ARG A 744 -22.95 -14.79 24.53
N PHE A 745 -23.40 -14.98 23.29
CA PHE A 745 -23.28 -13.98 22.24
C PHE A 745 -24.40 -12.93 22.32
N PRO A 746 -24.13 -11.66 21.98
CA PRO A 746 -25.10 -10.57 22.09
C PRO A 746 -26.20 -10.67 21.01
N PRO A 747 -27.40 -10.08 21.23
CA PRO A 747 -28.51 -10.16 20.27
C PRO A 747 -28.19 -9.63 18.88
N TRP A 748 -27.28 -8.65 18.77
CA TRP A 748 -26.84 -8.10 17.47
C TRP A 748 -26.00 -9.07 16.62
N MET A 749 -25.58 -10.20 17.20
CA MET A 749 -24.82 -11.27 16.55
C MET A 749 -25.64 -12.57 16.38
N VAL A 750 -26.77 -12.70 17.07
CA VAL A 750 -27.62 -13.91 17.10
C VAL A 750 -29.07 -13.54 16.70
N ALA A 751 -29.21 -12.78 15.61
CA ALA A 751 -30.51 -12.37 15.11
C ALA A 751 -31.30 -13.62 14.65
N LYS A 752 -32.51 -13.81 15.20
CA LYS A 752 -33.40 -14.95 14.89
C LYS A 752 -34.46 -14.65 13.83
N ASP A 753 -34.49 -13.41 13.34
CA ASP A 753 -35.50 -12.90 12.42
C ASP A 753 -34.87 -12.15 11.23
N HIS A 754 -35.28 -12.53 10.02
CA HIS A 754 -34.78 -12.01 8.72
C HIS A 754 -34.85 -10.49 8.52
N VAL A 755 -35.59 -9.78 9.37
CA VAL A 755 -35.80 -8.32 9.27
C VAL A 755 -34.59 -7.55 9.83
N THR A 756 -33.75 -8.18 10.66
CA THR A 756 -32.71 -7.50 11.46
C THR A 756 -31.33 -8.17 11.38
N VAL A 757 -30.91 -8.61 10.19
CA VAL A 757 -29.50 -8.96 9.93
C VAL A 757 -28.63 -7.70 10.01
N LEU A 758 -28.23 -7.34 11.23
CA LEU A 758 -27.51 -6.12 11.55
C LEU A 758 -26.11 -6.05 10.89
N LEU A 759 -25.50 -7.20 10.59
CA LEU A 759 -24.16 -7.31 10.01
C LEU A 759 -24.17 -7.70 8.51
N ARG A 760 -25.20 -7.29 7.76
CA ARG A 760 -25.41 -7.63 6.33
C ARG A 760 -24.22 -7.38 5.39
N ASN A 761 -23.33 -6.44 5.75
CA ASN A 761 -22.17 -6.02 4.95
C ASN A 761 -20.85 -6.65 5.43
N LEU A 762 -20.90 -7.57 6.40
CA LEU A 762 -19.73 -8.26 6.94
C LEU A 762 -19.16 -9.24 5.92
N VAL A 763 -17.85 -9.12 5.68
CA VAL A 763 -17.06 -9.91 4.71
C VAL A 763 -16.10 -10.86 5.44
N HIS A 764 -15.55 -10.42 6.58
CA HIS A 764 -14.62 -11.20 7.39
C HIS A 764 -15.09 -11.24 8.85
N LEU A 765 -15.16 -12.44 9.43
CA LEU A 765 -15.45 -12.66 10.85
C LEU A 765 -14.39 -13.57 11.48
N ARG A 766 -13.77 -13.13 12.57
CA ARG A 766 -12.82 -13.92 13.37
C ARG A 766 -13.26 -13.99 14.82
N LEU A 767 -13.38 -15.21 15.34
CA LEU A 767 -13.69 -15.52 16.73
C LEU A 767 -12.51 -16.30 17.33
N GLU A 768 -11.76 -15.69 18.23
CA GLU A 768 -10.55 -16.28 18.80
C GLU A 768 -10.62 -16.38 20.34
N LYS A 769 -10.29 -17.55 20.90
CA LYS A 769 -10.12 -17.81 22.34
C LYS A 769 -11.34 -17.46 23.20
N LEU A 770 -12.55 -17.72 22.69
CA LEU A 770 -13.79 -17.51 23.45
C LEU A 770 -14.00 -18.66 24.43
N ALA A 771 -13.48 -18.52 25.65
CA ALA A 771 -13.25 -19.66 26.54
C ALA A 771 -14.54 -20.19 27.21
N ARG A 772 -15.49 -19.32 27.53
CA ARG A 772 -16.73 -19.66 28.27
C ARG A 772 -17.94 -19.92 27.38
N CYS A 773 -17.89 -19.61 26.08
CA CYS A 773 -19.01 -19.85 25.16
C CYS A 773 -19.23 -21.37 24.93
N GLU A 774 -20.44 -21.86 25.17
CA GLU A 774 -20.82 -23.28 24.97
C GLU A 774 -21.45 -23.56 23.59
N GLN A 775 -21.89 -22.52 22.89
CA GLN A 775 -22.58 -22.57 21.59
C GLN A 775 -21.83 -21.73 20.56
N VAL A 776 -22.26 -21.81 19.29
CA VAL A 776 -21.79 -20.96 18.19
C VAL A 776 -22.89 -19.97 17.78
N PRO A 777 -22.56 -18.80 17.22
CA PRO A 777 -23.55 -17.83 16.75
C PRO A 777 -24.22 -18.31 15.46
N SER A 778 -25.48 -17.89 15.21
CA SER A 778 -26.14 -18.09 13.90
C SER A 778 -25.52 -17.16 12.88
N LEU A 779 -24.94 -17.72 11.81
CA LEU A 779 -24.19 -16.96 10.80
C LEU A 779 -24.60 -17.30 9.34
N GLY A 780 -25.41 -18.34 9.13
CA GLY A 780 -25.76 -18.85 7.80
C GLY A 780 -26.41 -17.83 6.85
N ASP A 781 -27.11 -16.86 7.41
CA ASP A 781 -27.85 -15.82 6.67
C ASP A 781 -26.99 -14.60 6.25
N LEU A 782 -25.69 -14.57 6.57
CA LEU A 782 -24.81 -13.44 6.22
C LEU A 782 -24.48 -13.41 4.71
N PRO A 783 -25.01 -12.45 3.92
CA PRO A 783 -25.00 -12.53 2.46
C PRO A 783 -23.67 -12.07 1.83
N CYS A 784 -22.79 -11.44 2.61
CA CYS A 784 -21.52 -10.89 2.16
C CYS A 784 -20.29 -11.62 2.75
N LEU A 785 -20.49 -12.62 3.61
CA LEU A 785 -19.39 -13.26 4.33
C LEU A 785 -18.53 -14.09 3.37
N GLU A 786 -17.28 -13.68 3.18
CA GLU A 786 -16.29 -14.35 2.32
C GLU A 786 -15.27 -15.17 3.13
N SER A 787 -15.05 -14.82 4.40
CA SER A 787 -14.13 -15.53 5.30
C SER A 787 -14.65 -15.62 6.74
N LEU A 788 -14.58 -16.82 7.31
CA LEU A 788 -14.93 -17.11 8.70
C LEU A 788 -13.79 -17.88 9.38
N GLU A 789 -13.28 -17.35 10.49
CA GLU A 789 -12.27 -18.02 11.33
C GLU A 789 -12.79 -18.22 12.76
N MET A 790 -12.79 -19.46 13.23
CA MET A 790 -13.20 -19.86 14.58
C MET A 790 -12.06 -20.64 15.24
N VAL A 791 -11.40 -20.00 16.20
CA VAL A 791 -10.11 -20.46 16.75
C VAL A 791 -10.17 -20.54 18.27
N SER A 792 -9.91 -21.71 18.85
CA SER A 792 -9.84 -21.93 20.30
C SER A 792 -11.12 -21.61 21.09
N LEU A 793 -12.30 -21.90 20.55
CA LEU A 793 -13.57 -21.88 21.31
C LEU A 793 -13.66 -23.19 22.12
N HIS A 794 -12.97 -23.25 23.25
CA HIS A 794 -12.66 -24.51 23.92
C HIS A 794 -13.86 -25.22 24.58
N ASN A 795 -14.93 -24.51 24.93
CA ASN A 795 -16.11 -25.06 25.62
C ASN A 795 -17.28 -25.45 24.70
N VAL A 796 -17.22 -25.11 23.41
CA VAL A 796 -18.24 -25.52 22.43
C VAL A 796 -18.20 -27.04 22.28
N LYS A 797 -19.33 -27.70 22.59
CA LYS A 797 -19.46 -29.18 22.51
C LYS A 797 -20.11 -29.66 21.23
N ARG A 798 -20.96 -28.82 20.63
CA ARG A 798 -21.79 -29.13 19.47
C ARG A 798 -21.81 -27.95 18.51
N ILE A 799 -21.83 -28.25 17.22
CA ILE A 799 -22.26 -27.34 16.15
C ILE A 799 -23.40 -28.04 15.40
N GLY A 800 -24.60 -27.49 15.43
CA GLY A 800 -25.74 -27.99 14.66
C GLY A 800 -26.53 -26.88 13.98
N ALA A 801 -27.81 -27.16 13.68
CA ALA A 801 -28.74 -26.28 12.99
C ALA A 801 -28.79 -24.82 13.48
N GLU A 802 -28.41 -24.52 14.73
CA GLU A 802 -28.28 -23.16 15.26
C GLU A 802 -27.23 -22.29 14.54
N PHE A 803 -26.21 -22.89 13.92
CA PHE A 803 -25.23 -22.20 13.08
C PHE A 803 -25.79 -21.83 11.69
N TYR A 804 -26.75 -22.66 11.22
CA TYR A 804 -27.32 -22.69 9.88
C TYR A 804 -28.71 -22.02 9.78
N ASP A 805 -29.13 -21.27 10.82
CA ASP A 805 -30.46 -20.63 10.95
C ASP A 805 -31.68 -21.57 10.78
N GLY A 806 -31.48 -22.90 10.80
CA GLY A 806 -32.54 -23.90 10.71
C GLY A 806 -33.36 -23.91 9.41
N LYS A 807 -32.86 -23.36 8.29
CA LYS A 807 -33.61 -23.21 7.02
C LYS A 807 -32.93 -23.91 5.83
N PRO A 808 -33.70 -24.55 4.92
CA PRO A 808 -33.17 -25.24 3.74
C PRO A 808 -32.90 -24.30 2.55
N VAL A 809 -32.37 -23.10 2.81
CA VAL A 809 -32.03 -22.08 1.79
C VAL A 809 -30.52 -22.15 1.47
N THR A 810 -30.06 -21.48 0.41
CA THR A 810 -28.62 -21.30 0.15
C THR A 810 -27.96 -20.43 1.22
N LEU A 811 -27.47 -21.07 2.28
CA LEU A 811 -26.69 -20.45 3.35
C LEU A 811 -25.28 -20.09 2.86
N PHE A 812 -24.64 -19.15 3.54
CA PHE A 812 -23.25 -18.73 3.29
C PHE A 812 -22.91 -18.49 1.80
N PRO A 813 -23.71 -17.68 1.06
CA PRO A 813 -23.68 -17.65 -0.41
C PRO A 813 -22.36 -17.13 -1.01
N LYS A 814 -21.46 -16.52 -0.23
CA LYS A 814 -20.14 -16.04 -0.68
C LYS A 814 -18.95 -16.64 0.08
N LEU A 815 -19.17 -17.54 1.03
CA LEU A 815 -18.10 -18.02 1.90
C LEU A 815 -17.05 -18.77 1.07
N SER A 816 -15.82 -18.28 1.10
CA SER A 816 -14.70 -18.74 0.25
C SER A 816 -13.54 -19.33 1.06
N SER A 817 -13.41 -18.92 2.33
CA SER A 817 -12.44 -19.48 3.28
C SER A 817 -13.13 -19.73 4.63
N PHE A 818 -12.98 -20.93 5.17
CA PHE A 818 -13.49 -21.30 6.49
C PHE A 818 -12.42 -22.04 7.30
N ALA A 819 -12.14 -21.55 8.51
CA ALA A 819 -11.19 -22.15 9.42
C ALA A 819 -11.84 -22.49 10.77
N LEU A 820 -11.75 -23.74 11.21
CA LEU A 820 -12.19 -24.22 12.53
C LEU A 820 -11.03 -24.91 13.26
N CYS A 821 -10.44 -24.22 14.23
CA CYS A 821 -9.17 -24.62 14.84
C CYS A 821 -9.25 -24.69 16.38
N GLY A 822 -8.69 -25.71 17.01
CA GLY A 822 -8.48 -25.77 18.47
C GLY A 822 -9.73 -25.95 19.34
N MET A 823 -10.79 -26.59 18.81
CA MET A 823 -12.06 -26.82 19.54
C MET A 823 -11.93 -28.03 20.49
N LYS A 824 -11.31 -27.83 21.66
CA LYS A 824 -10.95 -28.92 22.59
C LYS A 824 -12.13 -29.76 23.10
N SER A 825 -13.33 -29.20 23.21
CA SER A 825 -14.52 -29.91 23.70
C SER A 825 -15.52 -30.34 22.62
N LEU A 826 -15.26 -30.06 21.34
CA LEU A 826 -16.21 -30.35 20.26
C LEU A 826 -16.34 -31.87 20.05
N GLU A 827 -17.50 -32.39 20.39
CA GLU A 827 -17.85 -33.82 20.35
C GLU A 827 -18.75 -34.13 19.16
N GLU A 828 -19.61 -33.19 18.75
CA GLU A 828 -20.59 -33.35 17.67
C GLU A 828 -20.54 -32.17 16.69
N TRP A 829 -20.59 -32.46 15.39
CA TRP A 829 -20.90 -31.48 14.35
C TRP A 829 -21.94 -32.11 13.41
N SER A 830 -23.18 -31.65 13.52
CA SER A 830 -24.32 -32.14 12.75
C SER A 830 -24.64 -31.25 11.55
N ASP A 831 -25.51 -31.76 10.69
CA ASP A 831 -26.04 -31.10 9.47
C ASP A 831 -25.01 -30.92 8.33
N ALA A 832 -25.45 -31.04 7.09
CA ALA A 832 -24.54 -31.07 5.93
C ALA A 832 -23.84 -29.71 5.71
N MET A 833 -22.59 -29.74 5.24
CA MET A 833 -21.82 -28.52 4.95
C MET A 833 -22.34 -27.84 3.67
N VAL A 834 -23.29 -26.90 3.80
CA VAL A 834 -23.82 -26.10 2.70
C VAL A 834 -22.96 -24.83 2.50
N PHE A 835 -21.83 -24.97 1.80
CA PHE A 835 -20.92 -23.86 1.48
C PHE A 835 -20.59 -23.81 -0.04
N PRO A 836 -21.48 -23.26 -0.88
CA PRO A 836 -21.43 -23.46 -2.34
C PRO A 836 -20.21 -22.86 -3.04
N ASN A 837 -19.57 -21.84 -2.44
CA ASN A 837 -18.43 -21.11 -3.01
C ASN A 837 -17.12 -21.30 -2.24
N LEU A 838 -17.07 -22.27 -1.31
CA LEU A 838 -15.92 -22.51 -0.45
C LEU A 838 -14.72 -22.98 -1.27
N ARG A 839 -13.54 -22.42 -1.02
CA ARG A 839 -12.27 -22.77 -1.70
C ARG A 839 -11.22 -23.30 -0.73
N ASP A 840 -11.05 -22.63 0.41
CA ASP A 840 -10.12 -22.98 1.50
C ASP A 840 -10.90 -23.50 2.70
N LEU A 841 -10.69 -24.76 3.07
CA LEU A 841 -11.24 -25.37 4.29
C LEU A 841 -10.10 -25.85 5.19
N ARG A 842 -9.95 -25.19 6.35
CA ARG A 842 -8.92 -25.49 7.36
C ARG A 842 -9.56 -26.00 8.65
N ILE A 843 -9.27 -27.24 9.02
CA ILE A 843 -9.80 -27.88 10.22
C ILE A 843 -8.62 -28.34 11.07
N SER A 844 -8.54 -27.95 12.34
CA SER A 844 -7.44 -28.41 13.19
C SER A 844 -7.71 -28.50 14.67
N GLY A 845 -6.93 -29.33 15.37
CA GLY A 845 -6.94 -29.42 16.82
C GLY A 845 -8.34 -29.73 17.39
N LEU A 846 -9.03 -30.71 16.78
CA LEU A 846 -10.35 -31.20 17.20
C LEU A 846 -10.19 -32.58 17.89
N PRO A 847 -9.70 -32.66 19.13
CA PRO A 847 -9.26 -33.92 19.73
C PRO A 847 -10.41 -34.88 20.09
N LYS A 848 -11.65 -34.39 20.20
CA LYS A 848 -12.84 -35.18 20.57
C LYS A 848 -13.78 -35.51 19.41
N LEU A 849 -13.73 -34.76 18.30
CA LEU A 849 -14.68 -34.92 17.21
C LEU A 849 -14.41 -36.25 16.47
N ALA A 850 -15.41 -37.14 16.46
CA ALA A 850 -15.25 -38.47 15.87
C ALA A 850 -15.53 -38.52 14.36
N VAL A 851 -16.42 -37.64 13.88
CA VAL A 851 -16.94 -37.63 12.50
C VAL A 851 -17.15 -36.18 12.08
N LEU A 852 -16.74 -35.82 10.85
CA LEU A 852 -17.08 -34.53 10.23
C LEU A 852 -18.43 -34.61 9.51
N PRO A 853 -19.15 -33.48 9.33
CA PRO A 853 -20.41 -33.48 8.61
C PRO A 853 -20.23 -33.78 7.12
N ASP A 854 -21.35 -34.00 6.43
CA ASP A 854 -21.32 -34.39 5.03
C ASP A 854 -20.79 -33.27 4.12
N MET A 855 -19.85 -33.64 3.25
CA MET A 855 -19.15 -32.75 2.32
C MET A 855 -19.73 -32.76 0.89
N GLU A 856 -20.83 -33.49 0.64
CA GLU A 856 -21.44 -33.64 -0.71
C GLU A 856 -21.63 -32.33 -1.49
N ASN A 857 -21.90 -31.22 -0.80
CA ASN A 857 -22.16 -29.90 -1.39
C ASN A 857 -20.91 -29.01 -1.57
N LEU A 858 -19.70 -29.52 -1.32
CA LEU A 858 -18.44 -28.74 -1.31
C LEU A 858 -17.65 -28.82 -2.63
N THR A 859 -18.35 -28.84 -3.76
CA THR A 859 -17.76 -29.04 -5.11
C THR A 859 -16.72 -27.98 -5.52
N SER A 860 -16.76 -26.78 -4.92
CA SER A 860 -15.88 -25.64 -5.20
C SER A 860 -14.54 -25.64 -4.44
N VAL A 861 -14.35 -26.56 -3.47
CA VAL A 861 -13.17 -26.55 -2.60
C VAL A 861 -11.92 -26.91 -3.41
N THR A 862 -10.93 -26.02 -3.39
CA THR A 862 -9.63 -26.20 -4.04
C THR A 862 -8.56 -26.68 -3.06
N GLU A 863 -8.69 -26.33 -1.78
CA GLU A 863 -7.72 -26.60 -0.74
C GLU A 863 -8.41 -27.11 0.54
N LEU A 864 -8.05 -28.32 0.96
CA LEU A 864 -8.54 -28.94 2.19
C LEU A 864 -7.35 -29.33 3.08
N ARG A 865 -7.30 -28.76 4.28
CA ARG A 865 -6.26 -29.06 5.28
C ARG A 865 -6.87 -29.50 6.60
N ILE A 866 -6.52 -30.69 7.09
CA ILE A 866 -7.00 -31.28 8.34
C ILE A 866 -5.81 -31.69 9.20
N TRP A 867 -5.64 -31.14 10.41
CA TRP A 867 -4.50 -31.53 11.26
C TRP A 867 -4.78 -31.60 12.77
N GLU A 868 -4.08 -32.48 13.51
CA GLU A 868 -4.22 -32.69 14.96
C GLU A 868 -5.64 -33.16 15.41
N CYS A 869 -6.37 -33.87 14.54
CA CYS A 869 -7.74 -34.33 14.80
C CYS A 869 -7.77 -35.78 15.32
N ARG A 870 -7.29 -35.97 16.56
CA ARG A 870 -6.91 -37.30 17.09
C ARG A 870 -8.02 -38.34 17.25
N SER A 871 -9.29 -37.94 17.36
CA SER A 871 -10.43 -38.87 17.43
C SER A 871 -11.17 -39.06 16.10
N LEU A 872 -10.78 -38.32 15.05
CA LEU A 872 -11.48 -38.31 13.77
C LEU A 872 -11.30 -39.68 13.06
N ALA A 873 -12.38 -40.46 13.02
CA ALA A 873 -12.36 -41.83 12.52
C ALA A 873 -12.75 -41.95 11.05
N CYS A 874 -13.53 -40.99 10.53
CA CYS A 874 -14.10 -41.06 9.19
C CYS A 874 -14.20 -39.67 8.51
N LEU A 875 -13.75 -39.61 7.26
CA LEU A 875 -14.10 -38.55 6.30
C LEU A 875 -15.12 -39.13 5.31
N ARG A 876 -16.21 -38.40 5.05
CA ARG A 876 -17.28 -38.83 4.13
C ARG A 876 -17.27 -37.99 2.87
N ASN A 877 -17.62 -38.62 1.75
CA ASN A 877 -17.91 -37.96 0.48
C ASN A 877 -16.80 -37.03 -0.09
N LEU A 878 -15.52 -37.29 0.21
CA LEU A 878 -14.39 -36.62 -0.46
C LEU A 878 -14.45 -36.71 -2.00
N ASN A 879 -15.14 -37.72 -2.55
CA ASN A 879 -15.41 -37.89 -3.98
C ASN A 879 -16.31 -36.83 -4.63
N SER A 880 -16.98 -35.99 -3.83
CA SER A 880 -17.76 -34.84 -4.32
C SER A 880 -16.89 -33.61 -4.58
N LEU A 881 -15.67 -33.57 -4.05
CA LEU A 881 -14.75 -32.43 -4.12
C LEU A 881 -14.04 -32.38 -5.49
N THR A 882 -14.79 -32.15 -6.56
CA THR A 882 -14.30 -32.24 -7.95
C THR A 882 -13.26 -31.17 -8.29
N SER A 883 -13.24 -30.04 -7.58
CA SER A 883 -12.30 -28.93 -7.79
C SER A 883 -11.06 -28.97 -6.89
N LEU A 884 -10.89 -30.04 -6.08
CA LEU A 884 -9.81 -30.13 -5.09
C LEU A 884 -8.44 -30.27 -5.77
N GLU A 885 -7.56 -29.28 -5.54
CA GLU A 885 -6.19 -29.24 -6.07
C GLU A 885 -5.14 -29.65 -5.02
N SER A 886 -5.36 -29.31 -3.73
CA SER A 886 -4.42 -29.64 -2.63
C SER A 886 -5.16 -30.25 -1.43
N LEU A 887 -4.69 -31.42 -0.98
CA LEU A 887 -5.18 -32.13 0.21
C LEU A 887 -4.06 -32.39 1.20
N SER A 888 -4.20 -31.89 2.42
CA SER A 888 -3.24 -32.10 3.51
C SER A 888 -3.93 -32.71 4.74
N ILE A 889 -3.42 -33.83 5.24
CA ILE A 889 -3.89 -34.51 6.46
C ILE A 889 -2.69 -34.81 7.38
N ASP A 890 -2.67 -34.29 8.62
CA ASP A 890 -1.56 -34.47 9.58
C ASP A 890 -2.06 -34.81 11.01
N ASP A 891 -1.28 -35.56 11.81
CA ASP A 891 -1.62 -36.04 13.18
C ASP A 891 -3.10 -36.47 13.35
N CYS A 892 -3.59 -37.36 12.47
CA CYS A 892 -4.94 -37.93 12.50
C CYS A 892 -4.95 -39.46 12.71
N PRO A 893 -4.41 -39.98 13.84
CA PRO A 893 -4.17 -41.42 14.05
C PRO A 893 -5.43 -42.30 14.18
N ALA A 894 -6.62 -41.74 14.37
CA ALA A 894 -7.87 -42.50 14.43
C ALA A 894 -8.47 -42.83 13.05
N LEU A 895 -8.02 -42.16 11.98
CA LEU A 895 -8.62 -42.18 10.66
C LEU A 895 -8.50 -43.55 10.00
N LEU A 896 -9.62 -44.09 9.52
CA LEU A 896 -9.70 -45.44 8.93
C LEU A 896 -9.57 -45.41 7.40
N ASP A 897 -9.01 -46.47 6.80
CA ASP A 897 -8.82 -46.66 5.35
C ASP A 897 -10.01 -46.24 4.47
N ALA A 898 -11.23 -46.60 4.88
CA ALA A 898 -12.47 -46.29 4.16
C ALA A 898 -12.77 -44.78 4.01
N SER A 899 -12.00 -43.93 4.69
CA SER A 899 -12.09 -42.46 4.61
C SER A 899 -11.45 -41.87 3.36
N LEU A 900 -10.57 -42.60 2.68
CA LEU A 900 -9.83 -42.15 1.49
C LEU A 900 -10.12 -43.02 0.25
N ASP A 901 -11.37 -43.41 0.05
CA ASP A 901 -11.82 -44.03 -1.20
C ASP A 901 -11.89 -42.97 -2.34
N MET A 902 -10.74 -42.41 -2.74
CA MET A 902 -10.58 -41.25 -3.62
C MET A 902 -10.78 -41.60 -5.10
N LYS A 903 -11.99 -42.02 -5.47
CA LYS A 903 -12.37 -42.41 -6.84
C LYS A 903 -12.52 -41.26 -7.81
N ASN A 904 -12.63 -40.00 -7.37
CA ASN A 904 -13.13 -38.90 -8.23
C ASN A 904 -12.31 -37.61 -8.40
N PRO A 905 -11.30 -37.22 -7.58
CA PRO A 905 -10.70 -35.89 -7.69
C PRO A 905 -9.66 -35.84 -8.83
N GLN A 906 -10.15 -35.67 -10.07
CA GLN A 906 -9.31 -35.48 -11.26
C GLN A 906 -8.48 -34.19 -11.24
N SER A 907 -8.77 -33.27 -10.33
CA SER A 907 -8.08 -31.96 -10.20
C SER A 907 -6.91 -31.99 -9.21
N LEU A 908 -6.73 -33.06 -8.43
CA LEU A 908 -5.77 -33.09 -7.32
C LEU A 908 -4.33 -33.11 -7.84
N ARG A 909 -3.54 -32.11 -7.42
CA ARG A 909 -2.12 -31.94 -7.75
C ARG A 909 -1.21 -32.25 -6.58
N GLU A 910 -1.63 -31.91 -5.36
CA GLU A 910 -0.84 -32.06 -4.14
C GLU A 910 -1.57 -32.95 -3.13
N LEU A 911 -0.86 -33.95 -2.62
CA LEU A 911 -1.35 -34.81 -1.53
C LEU A 911 -0.26 -34.96 -0.47
N THR A 912 -0.52 -34.46 0.74
CA THR A 912 0.36 -34.63 1.90
C THR A 912 -0.39 -35.40 2.99
N ILE A 913 0.13 -36.56 3.40
CA ILE A 913 -0.43 -37.32 4.52
C ILE A 913 0.66 -37.64 5.55
N SER A 914 0.42 -37.28 6.80
CA SER A 914 1.37 -37.39 7.91
C SER A 914 0.68 -37.92 9.18
N GLY A 915 1.38 -38.75 9.96
CA GLY A 915 0.92 -39.15 11.31
C GLY A 915 -0.44 -39.88 11.40
N CYS A 916 -0.78 -40.69 10.41
CA CYS A 916 -2.07 -41.38 10.30
C CYS A 916 -1.93 -42.91 10.47
N ASP A 917 -1.57 -43.37 11.67
CA ASP A 917 -1.19 -44.77 11.99
C ASP A 917 -2.15 -45.88 11.54
N LYS A 918 -3.45 -45.58 11.43
CA LYS A 918 -4.51 -46.53 11.07
C LYS A 918 -4.92 -46.49 9.60
N LEU A 919 -4.30 -45.60 8.82
CA LEU A 919 -4.68 -45.32 7.46
C LEU A 919 -3.68 -45.94 6.48
N ASN A 920 -4.20 -46.77 5.58
CA ASN A 920 -3.52 -47.30 4.41
C ASN A 920 -4.02 -46.53 3.16
N PRO A 921 -3.15 -45.87 2.37
CA PRO A 921 -3.57 -45.05 1.25
C PRO A 921 -3.78 -45.97 0.05
N SER A 922 -4.99 -46.43 -0.14
CA SER A 922 -5.40 -46.98 -1.43
C SER A 922 -5.42 -45.84 -2.45
N LEU A 923 -4.27 -45.53 -3.07
CA LEU A 923 -4.20 -44.61 -4.20
C LEU A 923 -5.06 -45.17 -5.34
N SER A 924 -6.06 -44.42 -5.75
CA SER A 924 -6.97 -44.81 -6.83
C SER A 924 -6.34 -44.56 -8.19
N ASN A 925 -6.72 -45.37 -9.19
CA ASN A 925 -6.30 -45.21 -10.60
C ASN A 925 -6.67 -43.84 -11.21
N ASN A 926 -7.51 -43.05 -10.54
CA ASN A 926 -8.10 -41.82 -11.08
C ASN A 926 -7.36 -40.54 -10.65
N LEU A 927 -6.29 -40.63 -9.85
CA LEU A 927 -5.45 -39.48 -9.40
C LEU A 927 -4.46 -39.00 -10.49
N VAL A 928 -4.90 -39.00 -11.76
CA VAL A 928 -4.03 -38.79 -12.93
C VAL A 928 -3.33 -37.42 -12.98
N SER A 929 -3.84 -36.42 -12.26
CA SER A 929 -3.27 -35.05 -12.24
C SER A 929 -2.30 -34.79 -11.09
N LEU A 930 -2.01 -35.79 -10.24
CA LEU A 930 -1.16 -35.61 -9.07
C LEU A 930 0.28 -35.29 -9.49
N GLU A 931 0.80 -34.14 -9.06
CA GLU A 931 2.15 -33.66 -9.35
C GLU A 931 3.11 -33.85 -8.14
N HIS A 932 2.59 -33.80 -6.92
CA HIS A 932 3.34 -33.91 -5.67
C HIS A 932 2.66 -34.85 -4.66
N LEU A 933 3.44 -35.79 -4.08
CA LEU A 933 3.00 -36.71 -3.04
C LEU A 933 4.00 -36.71 -1.86
N GLU A 934 3.56 -36.31 -0.68
CA GLU A 934 4.31 -36.45 0.58
C GLU A 934 3.63 -37.44 1.51
N LEU A 935 4.37 -38.45 1.98
CA LEU A 935 3.93 -39.42 2.98
C LEU A 935 4.90 -39.43 4.16
N ARG A 936 4.40 -39.15 5.38
CA ARG A 936 5.25 -38.95 6.56
C ARG A 936 4.82 -39.73 7.81
N GLY A 937 5.82 -40.28 8.51
CA GLY A 937 5.67 -40.80 9.88
C GLY A 937 4.90 -42.10 9.94
N TRP A 938 5.09 -43.00 8.98
CA TRP A 938 4.36 -44.27 8.89
C TRP A 938 5.29 -45.47 9.14
N PRO A 939 5.47 -45.90 10.40
CA PRO A 939 6.47 -46.90 10.74
C PRO A 939 6.10 -48.33 10.35
N LYS A 940 4.84 -48.61 9.98
CA LYS A 940 4.32 -49.98 9.75
C LYS A 940 4.05 -50.32 8.29
N ILE A 941 4.04 -49.35 7.37
CA ILE A 941 3.75 -49.62 5.96
C ILE A 941 4.97 -50.28 5.31
N THR A 942 4.74 -51.33 4.52
CA THR A 942 5.82 -52.14 3.92
C THR A 942 5.78 -52.18 2.39
N SER A 943 4.73 -51.67 1.76
CA SER A 943 4.59 -51.65 0.30
C SER A 943 3.81 -50.42 -0.14
N LEU A 944 4.11 -49.90 -1.33
CA LEU A 944 3.29 -48.88 -1.99
C LEU A 944 2.12 -49.56 -2.72
N PRO A 945 0.95 -48.89 -2.83
CA PRO A 945 -0.14 -49.38 -3.68
C PRO A 945 0.36 -49.51 -5.14
N ASP A 946 0.07 -50.64 -5.79
CA ASP A 946 0.54 -50.93 -7.16
C ASP A 946 0.08 -49.85 -8.16
N GLN A 947 -1.05 -49.20 -7.88
CA GLN A 947 -1.64 -48.10 -8.63
C GLN A 947 -0.73 -46.88 -8.79
N ILE A 948 0.27 -46.69 -7.90
CA ILE A 948 1.21 -45.57 -7.98
C ILE A 948 1.99 -45.55 -9.30
N GLN A 949 2.20 -46.73 -9.92
CA GLN A 949 2.90 -46.87 -11.21
C GLN A 949 2.12 -46.26 -12.40
N HIS A 950 0.86 -45.88 -12.20
CA HIS A 950 -0.02 -45.31 -13.22
C HIS A 950 -0.17 -43.77 -13.09
N LEU A 951 0.49 -43.14 -12.11
CA LEU A 951 0.42 -41.69 -11.86
C LEU A 951 1.40 -40.92 -12.76
N SER A 952 1.14 -40.90 -14.06
CA SER A 952 2.07 -40.39 -15.09
C SER A 952 2.49 -38.92 -14.96
N ASN A 953 1.76 -38.10 -14.19
CA ASN A 953 2.09 -36.69 -13.95
C ASN A 953 2.88 -36.45 -12.64
N LEU A 954 3.14 -37.49 -11.84
CA LEU A 954 3.78 -37.36 -10.53
C LEU A 954 5.26 -36.97 -10.71
N ARG A 955 5.59 -35.74 -10.30
CA ARG A 955 6.93 -35.14 -10.43
C ARG A 955 7.80 -35.41 -9.21
N THR A 956 7.20 -35.31 -8.03
CA THR A 956 7.89 -35.36 -6.74
C THR A 956 7.21 -36.33 -5.79
N LEU A 957 7.99 -37.26 -5.24
CA LEU A 957 7.61 -38.16 -4.15
C LEU A 957 8.55 -37.93 -2.96
N LEU A 958 7.98 -37.56 -1.82
CA LEU A 958 8.71 -37.35 -0.56
C LEU A 958 8.25 -38.40 0.47
N LEU A 959 9.18 -39.24 0.93
CA LEU A 959 8.94 -40.26 1.97
C LEU A 959 9.76 -39.92 3.22
N CYS A 960 9.11 -39.48 4.30
CA CYS A 960 9.77 -39.01 5.52
C CYS A 960 9.41 -39.86 6.75
N ASN A 961 10.38 -40.34 7.52
CA ASN A 961 10.15 -41.17 8.72
C ASN A 961 9.22 -42.39 8.44
N CYS A 962 9.50 -43.08 7.32
CA CYS A 962 8.78 -44.27 6.87
C CYS A 962 9.77 -45.45 6.68
N PRO A 963 10.46 -45.91 7.76
CA PRO A 963 11.70 -46.70 7.66
C PRO A 963 11.57 -48.01 6.86
N LEU A 964 10.51 -48.80 7.10
CA LEU A 964 10.29 -50.08 6.40
C LEU A 964 10.00 -49.90 4.91
N LEU A 965 9.36 -48.79 4.54
CA LEU A 965 9.06 -48.45 3.15
C LEU A 965 10.28 -47.86 2.45
N ALA A 966 11.04 -47.02 3.15
CA ALA A 966 12.27 -46.40 2.68
C ALA A 966 13.31 -47.45 2.27
N GLU A 967 13.54 -48.48 3.11
CA GLU A 967 14.42 -49.61 2.79
C GLU A 967 13.97 -50.30 1.48
N ARG A 968 12.66 -50.57 1.34
CA ARG A 968 12.10 -51.24 0.15
C ARG A 968 11.97 -50.34 -1.07
N CYS A 969 12.09 -49.03 -0.92
CA CYS A 969 12.15 -48.04 -2.00
C CYS A 969 13.60 -47.65 -2.36
N THR A 970 14.62 -48.38 -1.90
CA THR A 970 16.03 -48.09 -2.22
C THR A 970 16.28 -48.10 -3.74
N LYS A 971 16.89 -47.02 -4.24
CA LYS A 971 17.14 -46.80 -5.68
C LYS A 971 17.91 -47.95 -6.33
N GLY A 972 17.26 -48.67 -7.23
CA GLY A 972 17.85 -49.75 -8.04
C GLY A 972 17.94 -51.13 -7.38
N SER A 973 17.65 -51.26 -6.08
CA SER A 973 17.71 -52.55 -5.35
C SER A 973 16.48 -52.87 -4.50
N GLY A 974 15.64 -51.88 -4.19
CA GLY A 974 14.43 -52.03 -3.39
C GLY A 974 13.28 -52.69 -4.15
N ALA A 975 12.53 -53.57 -3.49
CA ALA A 975 11.42 -54.31 -4.08
C ALA A 975 10.26 -53.42 -4.60
N GLU A 976 10.06 -52.23 -4.01
CA GLU A 976 9.03 -51.26 -4.44
C GLU A 976 9.58 -50.24 -5.45
N TRP A 977 10.91 -50.15 -5.63
CA TRP A 977 11.54 -49.17 -6.54
C TRP A 977 10.97 -49.20 -7.97
N PRO A 978 10.68 -50.36 -8.61
CA PRO A 978 10.09 -50.40 -9.95
C PRO A 978 8.77 -49.62 -10.09
N LYS A 979 7.98 -49.52 -9.01
CA LYS A 979 6.70 -48.79 -9.02
C LYS A 979 6.89 -47.27 -9.12
N ILE A 980 7.99 -46.75 -8.57
CA ILE A 980 8.27 -45.31 -8.43
C ILE A 980 9.42 -44.83 -9.32
N ALA A 981 10.11 -45.71 -10.03
CA ALA A 981 11.23 -45.38 -10.91
C ALA A 981 10.88 -44.44 -12.08
N HIS A 982 9.59 -44.23 -12.37
CA HIS A 982 9.11 -43.29 -13.37
C HIS A 982 9.03 -41.83 -12.87
N ILE A 983 9.14 -41.62 -11.55
CA ILE A 983 9.00 -40.30 -10.91
C ILE A 983 10.35 -39.54 -11.00
N PRO A 984 10.39 -38.31 -11.54
CA PRO A 984 11.62 -37.53 -11.71
C PRO A 984 12.40 -37.26 -10.41
N GLN A 985 11.70 -36.89 -9.33
CA GLN A 985 12.29 -36.56 -8.04
C GLN A 985 11.71 -37.47 -6.94
N VAL A 986 12.55 -38.30 -6.36
CA VAL A 986 12.18 -39.21 -5.26
C VAL A 986 13.15 -38.98 -4.11
N ASP A 987 12.67 -38.31 -3.06
CA ASP A 987 13.43 -37.97 -1.86
C ASP A 987 12.96 -38.85 -0.70
N ILE A 988 13.90 -39.62 -0.13
CA ILE A 988 13.61 -40.62 0.91
C ILE A 988 14.45 -40.31 2.15
N HIS A 989 13.76 -39.91 3.22
CA HIS A 989 14.33 -39.64 4.53
C HIS A 989 13.85 -40.71 5.53
N PRO A 990 14.66 -41.76 5.81
CA PRO A 990 14.24 -42.88 6.64
C PRO A 990 14.13 -42.57 8.15
N SER A 991 14.49 -41.36 8.58
CA SER A 991 14.60 -40.91 9.99
C SER A 991 13.78 -39.65 10.26
#